data_AF-A0A1J4JXN5-F1
#
_entry.id   AF-A0A1J4JXN5-F1
#
_cell.length_a   1.000
_cell.length_b   1.000
_cell.length_c   1.000
_cell.angle_alpha   90.00
_cell.angle_beta   90.00
_cell.angle_gamma   90.00
#
_symmetry.space_group_name_H-M   'P 1'
#
loop_
_entity.id
_entity.type
_entity.pdbx_description
1 polymer ?
#
loop_
_entity_poly.entity_id
_entity_poly.type
_entity_poly.pdbx_seq_one_letter_code
_entity_poly.pdbx_strand_id
1 'polypeptide(L)'
;MNTFEDLIQLSNECCDFEELTTSITEENALKEGKVRFIKEQFEITDSHVEIMVHDLIYPITGQMLDQRSGCISQFGKDLIESTEQISPDIKLITTYFSQYEKVPEQFGDILSEKLDPFTFFKFTQELFESFSTIPPDMKDEQAAMSDIIRHVLLNSQQLALTENLNQLNIEIVKIARETKGSNLELFKPIFQDCFRRAVLHEKVKNETLRNILPIILDSTIIDNDLITEFTWKYKKYNTPIHLISSLEQFQPTIDNEWLYPSSANAEMINDVKAKTTILIEKSGTLVAGKVTTGCLVVNISVDWEKKFKDKRMAKSAWVEIKYCKINQIVELYEKDQEIILPVFSKEFDATVTLYYIKDKYKKLSRNKVPKDGIGILTQLEFVPSTKDKTEKEEFKRRSSSFSPKCGCLKVKTTFYESDKIIPLKSPYNYKEPEIEKYLNFLITTLVNEWVNSKSEMSLSPPQELYLALVEYAVRYSIPATTIYILIAKQLLTMWCHAECYLNTFTSVFLCAFISMKTCKYTDKEEKIYKNIVGFLERNIRVYMIQHLSKPALYEKHALLPLFMLLSFIIPKDTIEEYVDHLVEKSHDNIIESATGGLKPLKSTTAIPEADALLKYCIDPDRKSSTNLLKSTHSLQTQKSNDESTSEKSNDESNSDSEKKSSKLPGKGSVTFNMNSIANTCETLVKRSKQLQKFYEDSSLPNFINQWESIRSELREFAYKLLKMFLVLNHSDCSDSSTFKFIYAYREMFTFYEIEEEYSPYVILLPIILDWIGRVGEKMVDWTNNAIKFDKFEIEDKTQRTSSSLKDLIEVFRQSFEFISSLKWDHPSIEEFVMTFLNLCGACLRNYFETLTLKILSFFPESILHEFNNETINHFIPDLKFVNYESGQQVVTPKSIFIMINNFVFLRSSWSDFAKYVQDKFQSIDIPKQLFNPVPNIGDVSQSIPNLFSWLTSYMVTQTVMPHLWVKNSKMKKMLVKKASTMVLNKAFFQSCSPIYAKTFDLIFRYIQDRIEEINTSVCATYYMTLIKCFLFGLDSGMMNLLIIHTDDPIKHKRLIPIMNFMRDLYNEVFQYILNIDSPEKIDLDMLKSYVPYSSFMFKNIHVNPVDLIKNDPKFDDIMVSLSTYIIVSSHTDNKKVKDWVHTNKTRFIGRRYIPPEFKK
;
A
#
# COMPACT_ATOMS: atom_id res chain seq x y z
N MET A 1 -27.97 17.24 -14.95
CA MET A 1 -27.56 16.80 -13.61
C MET A 1 -27.89 17.92 -12.65
N ASN A 2 -28.95 17.79 -11.86
CA ASN A 2 -29.61 18.95 -11.24
C ASN A 2 -30.08 18.75 -9.80
N THR A 3 -29.53 17.80 -9.04
CA THR A 3 -29.91 17.64 -7.64
C THR A 3 -28.72 17.28 -6.76
N PHE A 4 -28.63 17.97 -5.64
CA PHE A 4 -27.70 17.74 -4.52
C PHE A 4 -27.70 16.28 -4.01
N GLU A 5 -28.77 15.53 -4.28
CA GLU A 5 -28.86 14.09 -4.02
C GLU A 5 -27.89 13.27 -4.90
N ASP A 6 -27.63 13.70 -6.14
CA ASP A 6 -26.66 13.04 -7.04
C ASP A 6 -25.23 13.20 -6.49
N LEU A 7 -24.94 14.33 -5.81
CA LEU A 7 -23.65 14.62 -5.16
C LEU A 7 -23.45 13.83 -3.86
N ILE A 8 -24.50 13.68 -3.06
CA ILE A 8 -24.47 12.81 -1.88
C ILE A 8 -24.34 11.35 -2.31
N GLN A 9 -25.02 10.94 -3.37
CA GLN A 9 -24.93 9.60 -3.91
C GLN A 9 -23.54 9.31 -4.50
N LEU A 10 -22.94 10.21 -5.29
CA LEU A 10 -21.55 10.08 -5.75
C LEU A 10 -20.55 10.10 -4.57
N SER A 11 -20.76 10.96 -3.59
CA SER A 11 -19.93 11.00 -2.37
C SER A 11 -20.00 9.69 -1.57
N ASN A 12 -21.18 9.06 -1.54
CA ASN A 12 -21.44 7.80 -0.85
C ASN A 12 -21.01 6.56 -1.66
N GLU A 13 -21.09 6.61 -2.99
CA GLU A 13 -20.58 5.57 -3.90
C GLU A 13 -19.04 5.58 -3.94
N CYS A 14 -18.39 6.74 -3.81
CA CYS A 14 -16.94 6.88 -3.61
C CYS A 14 -16.51 6.75 -2.12
N CYS A 15 -17.35 6.17 -1.26
CA CYS A 15 -17.03 5.82 0.12
C CYS A 15 -16.82 4.30 0.29
N ASP A 16 -16.49 3.58 -0.78
CA ASP A 16 -16.09 2.17 -0.64
C ASP A 16 -14.76 2.11 0.12
N PHE A 17 -14.84 1.68 1.38
CA PHE A 17 -13.74 1.76 2.36
C PHE A 17 -12.50 0.95 1.96
N GLU A 18 -12.61 0.06 0.96
CA GLU A 18 -11.48 -0.68 0.39
C GLU A 18 -10.56 0.21 -0.46
N GLU A 19 -11.07 1.29 -1.08
CA GLU A 19 -10.30 2.20 -1.94
C GLU A 19 -9.39 3.17 -1.16
N LEU A 20 -9.65 3.38 0.13
CA LEU A 20 -8.86 4.26 1.03
C LEU A 20 -7.46 3.70 1.37
N THR A 21 -7.07 2.56 0.80
CA THR A 21 -5.75 1.96 0.99
C THR A 21 -4.69 2.53 0.05
N THR A 22 -5.09 3.16 -1.06
CA THR A 22 -4.18 3.78 -2.03
C THR A 22 -4.47 5.27 -2.17
N SER A 23 -3.51 6.12 -1.81
CA SER A 23 -3.57 7.56 -2.11
C SER A 23 -3.70 7.77 -3.62
N ILE A 24 -4.59 8.66 -4.04
CA ILE A 24 -4.64 9.23 -5.38
C ILE A 24 -3.35 10.02 -5.57
N THR A 25 -2.42 9.43 -6.32
CA THR A 25 -1.19 10.09 -6.74
C THR A 25 -1.52 11.23 -7.71
N GLU A 26 -0.66 12.24 -7.79
CA GLU A 26 -0.83 13.31 -8.80
C GLU A 26 -0.97 12.74 -10.21
N GLU A 27 -0.18 11.73 -10.55
CA GLU A 27 -0.21 11.08 -11.86
C GLU A 27 -1.59 10.48 -12.16
N ASN A 28 -2.23 9.84 -11.18
CA ASN A 28 -3.54 9.22 -11.34
C ASN A 28 -4.66 10.27 -11.45
N ALA A 29 -4.61 11.33 -10.63
CA ALA A 29 -5.56 12.44 -10.73
C ALA A 29 -5.45 13.16 -12.09
N LEU A 30 -4.22 13.37 -12.59
CA LEU A 30 -3.99 13.92 -13.92
C LEU A 30 -4.48 12.98 -15.03
N LYS A 31 -4.25 11.67 -14.92
CA LYS A 31 -4.77 10.68 -15.88
C LYS A 31 -6.30 10.74 -15.98
N GLU A 32 -7.00 10.87 -14.85
CA GLU A 32 -8.46 11.01 -14.84
C GLU A 32 -8.91 12.26 -15.59
N GLY A 33 -8.24 13.40 -15.34
CA GLY A 33 -8.47 14.63 -16.09
C GLY A 33 -8.25 14.43 -17.58
N LYS A 34 -7.11 13.85 -17.97
CA LYS A 34 -6.73 13.59 -19.38
C LYS A 34 -7.76 12.75 -20.14
N VAL A 35 -8.46 11.83 -19.48
CA VAL A 35 -9.52 11.03 -20.11
C VAL A 35 -10.72 11.88 -20.51
N ARG A 36 -11.02 12.95 -19.75
CA ARG A 36 -12.11 13.90 -20.05
C ARG A 36 -11.70 14.90 -21.12
N PHE A 37 -10.40 15.10 -21.30
CA PHE A 37 -9.85 16.02 -22.28
C PHE A 37 -9.99 15.46 -23.71
N ILE A 38 -10.84 16.09 -24.50
CA ILE A 38 -11.01 15.76 -25.91
C ILE A 38 -9.99 16.54 -26.72
N LYS A 39 -9.02 15.83 -27.32
CA LYS A 39 -8.07 16.45 -28.25
C LYS A 39 -8.80 16.87 -29.51
N GLU A 40 -9.16 18.15 -29.60
CA GLU A 40 -9.65 18.73 -30.85
C GLU A 40 -8.53 18.67 -31.90
N GLN A 41 -8.77 17.92 -32.98
CA GLN A 41 -7.88 17.93 -34.14
C GLN A 41 -8.27 19.12 -35.02
N PHE A 42 -7.41 20.13 -35.08
CA PHE A 42 -7.56 21.23 -36.00
C PHE A 42 -6.92 20.88 -37.34
N GLU A 43 -7.71 20.90 -38.42
CA GLU A 43 -7.17 20.83 -39.77
C GLU A 43 -6.54 22.18 -40.14
N ILE A 44 -5.22 22.20 -40.23
CA ILE A 44 -4.45 23.35 -40.72
C ILE A 44 -4.11 23.08 -42.20
N THR A 45 -4.50 24.00 -43.08
CA THR A 45 -4.15 23.93 -44.51
C THR A 45 -2.69 24.37 -44.71
N ASP A 46 -2.08 23.97 -45.84
CA ASP A 46 -0.72 24.38 -46.21
C ASP A 46 -0.50 25.91 -46.15
N SER A 47 -1.52 26.68 -46.54
CA SER A 47 -1.50 28.15 -46.48
C SER A 47 -1.41 28.69 -45.05
N HIS A 48 -2.12 28.08 -44.10
CA HIS A 48 -2.04 28.47 -42.70
C HIS A 48 -0.64 28.16 -42.17
N VAL A 49 -0.06 26.99 -42.47
CA VAL A 49 1.32 26.70 -42.04
C VAL A 49 2.34 27.64 -42.67
N GLU A 50 2.19 28.02 -43.93
CA GLU A 50 3.08 29.01 -44.54
C GLU A 50 3.03 30.36 -43.79
N ILE A 51 1.84 30.80 -43.38
CA ILE A 51 1.65 32.01 -42.55
C ILE A 51 2.28 31.82 -41.17
N MET A 52 2.03 30.70 -40.49
CA MET A 52 2.60 30.41 -39.17
C MET A 52 4.12 30.39 -39.19
N VAL A 53 4.71 29.72 -40.19
CA VAL A 53 6.15 29.68 -40.39
C VAL A 53 6.63 31.10 -40.61
N HIS A 54 6.06 31.83 -41.59
CA HIS A 54 6.39 33.22 -41.88
C HIS A 54 6.42 34.11 -40.63
N ASP A 55 5.41 33.98 -39.77
CA ASP A 55 5.25 34.84 -38.60
C ASP A 55 6.17 34.49 -37.43
N LEU A 56 6.48 33.21 -37.24
CA LEU A 56 7.27 32.72 -36.11
C LEU A 56 8.77 32.58 -36.40
N ILE A 57 9.23 32.75 -37.65
CA ILE A 57 10.67 32.71 -37.98
C ILE A 57 11.47 33.79 -37.24
N TYR A 58 10.87 34.96 -37.01
CA TYR A 58 11.52 36.05 -36.28
C TYR A 58 10.69 36.39 -35.03
N PRO A 59 10.99 35.74 -33.89
CA PRO A 59 10.30 36.05 -32.65
C PRO A 59 10.75 37.44 -32.16
N ILE A 60 9.84 38.42 -32.16
CA ILE A 60 9.91 39.67 -31.36
C ILE A 60 10.34 39.31 -29.93
N THR A 61 9.75 38.25 -29.36
CA THR A 61 10.10 37.72 -28.03
C THR A 61 11.58 37.33 -27.90
N GLY A 62 12.24 36.88 -28.98
CA GLY A 62 13.67 36.56 -28.99
C GLY A 62 14.60 37.78 -28.88
N GLN A 63 14.08 39.00 -29.11
CA GLN A 63 14.78 40.26 -28.83
C GLN A 63 14.40 40.84 -27.46
N MET A 64 13.19 40.54 -26.98
CA MET A 64 12.73 40.88 -25.63
C MET A 64 13.46 40.09 -24.55
N LEU A 65 14.00 38.92 -24.88
CA LEU A 65 14.71 38.06 -23.96
C LEU A 65 16.22 38.16 -24.16
N ASP A 66 16.96 38.18 -23.06
CA ASP A 66 18.41 38.08 -23.08
C ASP A 66 18.82 36.65 -23.43
N GLN A 67 19.59 36.51 -24.52
CA GLN A 67 20.02 35.23 -25.07
C GLN A 67 21.04 34.48 -24.19
N ARG A 68 21.35 34.92 -22.97
CA ARG A 68 22.22 34.17 -22.05
C ARG A 68 21.44 33.70 -20.83
N SER A 69 20.68 34.61 -20.24
CA SER A 69 19.93 34.40 -19.02
C SER A 69 18.52 33.85 -19.25
N GLY A 70 17.95 34.03 -20.45
CA GLY A 70 16.56 33.65 -20.72
C GLY A 70 15.52 34.55 -20.05
N CYS A 71 15.97 35.68 -19.49
CA CYS A 71 15.15 36.66 -18.78
C CYS A 71 14.82 37.82 -19.72
N ILE A 72 13.86 38.67 -19.35
CA ILE A 72 13.54 39.89 -20.09
C ILE A 72 14.80 40.79 -20.14
N SER A 73 15.27 41.08 -21.35
CA SER A 73 16.42 41.96 -21.61
C SER A 73 16.07 43.40 -21.26
N GLN A 74 17.06 44.30 -21.14
CA GLN A 74 16.77 45.73 -20.93
C GLN A 74 15.89 46.29 -22.05
N PHE A 75 16.12 45.86 -23.30
CA PHE A 75 15.25 46.22 -24.42
C PHE A 75 13.81 45.71 -24.20
N GLY A 76 13.64 44.47 -23.75
CA GLY A 76 12.34 43.91 -23.42
C GLY A 76 11.64 44.68 -22.30
N LYS A 77 12.35 45.10 -21.26
CA LYS A 77 11.82 45.93 -20.18
C LYS A 77 11.38 47.30 -20.71
N ASP A 78 12.27 48.01 -21.40
CA ASP A 78 11.95 49.31 -22.00
C ASP A 78 10.75 49.19 -22.93
N LEU A 79 10.66 48.08 -23.68
CA LEU A 79 9.57 47.78 -24.58
C LEU A 79 8.25 47.57 -23.82
N ILE A 80 8.22 46.72 -22.80
CA ILE A 80 7.03 46.47 -21.97
C ILE A 80 6.60 47.75 -21.24
N GLU A 81 7.52 48.55 -20.73
CA GLU A 81 7.21 49.80 -20.03
C GLU A 81 6.65 50.88 -20.98
N SER A 82 7.30 51.07 -22.14
CA SER A 82 6.76 51.97 -23.18
C SER A 82 5.40 51.48 -23.69
N THR A 83 5.29 50.15 -23.75
CA THR A 83 4.14 49.27 -23.89
C THR A 83 2.89 49.56 -23.07
N GLU A 84 3.13 49.65 -21.77
CA GLU A 84 2.10 49.57 -20.75
C GLU A 84 1.31 50.87 -20.63
N GLN A 85 1.93 52.00 -20.95
CA GLN A 85 1.24 53.31 -21.05
C GLN A 85 0.15 53.33 -22.13
N ILE A 86 0.11 52.30 -22.97
CA ILE A 86 -0.69 52.18 -24.18
C ILE A 86 -1.76 51.12 -23.97
N SER A 87 -1.29 49.91 -23.64
CA SER A 87 -2.13 48.77 -23.38
C SER A 87 -1.44 47.92 -22.31
N PRO A 88 -2.16 47.55 -21.24
CA PRO A 88 -1.66 46.60 -20.25
C PRO A 88 -1.47 45.17 -20.83
N ASP A 89 -1.98 44.88 -22.03
CA ASP A 89 -1.98 43.54 -22.62
C ASP A 89 -0.57 42.93 -22.76
N ILE A 90 0.41 43.70 -23.25
CA ILE A 90 1.78 43.17 -23.50
C ILE A 90 2.45 42.77 -22.18
N LYS A 91 2.27 43.56 -21.13
CA LYS A 91 2.78 43.22 -19.79
C LYS A 91 2.10 41.97 -19.24
N LEU A 92 0.78 41.85 -19.40
CA LEU A 92 0.05 40.68 -18.94
C LEU A 92 0.49 39.43 -19.71
N ILE A 93 0.58 39.47 -21.04
CA ILE A 93 1.01 38.33 -21.86
C ILE A 93 2.48 37.95 -21.59
N THR A 94 3.31 38.85 -21.05
CA THR A 94 4.70 38.56 -20.68
C THR A 94 4.89 38.14 -19.22
N THR A 95 3.80 37.96 -18.46
CA THR A 95 3.79 37.67 -17.01
C THR A 95 4.52 36.37 -16.61
N TYR A 96 4.63 35.38 -17.51
CA TYR A 96 5.38 34.14 -17.21
C TYR A 96 6.89 34.25 -17.49
N PHE A 97 7.39 35.37 -18.02
CA PHE A 97 8.82 35.55 -18.27
C PHE A 97 9.53 36.16 -17.06
N SER A 98 10.66 35.56 -16.68
CA SER A 98 11.46 36.12 -15.59
C SER A 98 12.05 37.47 -15.95
N GLN A 99 11.84 38.46 -15.10
CA GLN A 99 12.50 39.77 -15.20
C GLN A 99 13.95 39.75 -14.69
N TYR A 100 14.31 38.71 -13.93
CA TYR A 100 15.55 38.63 -13.18
C TYR A 100 16.30 37.32 -13.43
N GLU A 101 17.61 37.44 -13.70
CA GLU A 101 18.49 36.27 -13.78
C GLU A 101 18.77 35.68 -12.39
N LYS A 102 18.87 36.55 -11.39
CA LYS A 102 19.08 36.23 -9.97
C LYS A 102 18.23 37.15 -9.12
N VAL A 103 17.83 36.68 -7.93
CA VAL A 103 17.09 37.51 -6.96
C VAL A 103 17.86 38.81 -6.72
N PRO A 104 17.21 39.98 -6.80
CA PRO A 104 17.85 41.23 -6.43
C PRO A 104 18.37 41.17 -4.99
N GLU A 105 19.62 41.60 -4.77
CA GLU A 105 20.23 41.58 -3.43
C GLU A 105 19.51 42.53 -2.47
N GLN A 106 19.06 43.69 -2.98
CA GLN A 106 18.34 44.69 -2.21
C GLN A 106 16.83 44.44 -2.31
N PHE A 107 16.18 44.29 -1.15
CA PHE A 107 14.72 44.11 -1.10
C PHE A 107 13.95 45.31 -1.66
N GLY A 108 14.53 46.52 -1.59
CA GLY A 108 13.93 47.72 -2.17
C GLY A 108 13.74 47.64 -3.69
N ASP A 109 14.66 46.97 -4.40
CA ASP A 109 14.57 46.78 -5.85
C ASP A 109 13.35 45.90 -6.17
N ILE A 110 13.13 44.84 -5.39
CA ILE A 110 11.96 43.95 -5.51
C ILE A 110 10.66 44.73 -5.28
N LEU A 111 10.59 45.55 -4.22
CA LEU A 111 9.38 46.31 -3.92
C LEU A 111 9.01 47.34 -5.00
N SER A 112 10.00 47.84 -5.75
CA SER A 112 9.75 48.81 -6.84
C SER A 112 9.08 48.18 -8.06
N GLU A 113 9.10 46.86 -8.18
CA GLU A 113 8.53 46.15 -9.32
C GLU A 113 7.01 46.14 -9.31
N LYS A 114 6.44 46.20 -10.51
CA LYS A 114 5.00 46.07 -10.68
C LYS A 114 4.55 44.64 -10.35
N LEU A 115 3.37 44.52 -9.75
CA LEU A 115 2.80 43.22 -9.44
C LEU A 115 2.17 42.65 -10.71
N ASP A 116 2.64 41.48 -11.12
CA ASP A 116 1.95 40.67 -12.11
C ASP A 116 1.15 39.54 -11.44
N PRO A 117 0.11 39.02 -12.12
CA PRO A 117 -0.73 37.95 -11.59
C PRO A 117 0.07 36.74 -11.10
N PHE A 118 1.11 36.35 -11.84
CA PHE A 118 1.82 35.12 -11.57
C PHE A 118 2.74 35.24 -10.35
N THR A 119 3.41 36.38 -10.18
CA THR A 119 4.12 36.73 -8.95
C THR A 119 3.17 36.79 -7.76
N PHE A 120 1.95 37.31 -7.90
CA PHE A 120 0.98 37.29 -6.80
C PHE A 120 0.61 35.86 -6.38
N PHE A 121 0.35 34.98 -7.35
CA PHE A 121 0.06 33.57 -7.08
C PHE A 121 1.23 32.90 -6.35
N LYS A 122 2.46 33.06 -6.86
CA LYS A 122 3.67 32.51 -6.21
C LYS A 122 3.90 33.07 -4.82
N PHE A 123 3.69 34.37 -4.62
CA PHE A 123 3.79 34.98 -3.29
C PHE A 123 2.82 34.33 -2.31
N THR A 124 1.57 34.12 -2.74
CA THR A 124 0.54 33.51 -1.91
C THR A 124 0.85 32.04 -1.62
N GLN A 125 1.40 31.31 -2.59
CA GLN A 125 1.91 29.95 -2.42
C GLN A 125 3.02 29.89 -1.38
N GLU A 126 4.08 30.69 -1.55
CA GLU A 126 5.22 30.72 -0.62
C GLU A 126 4.80 31.18 0.79
N LEU A 127 3.82 32.10 0.88
CA LEU A 127 3.26 32.53 2.16
C LEU A 127 2.50 31.39 2.85
N PHE A 128 1.70 30.63 2.11
CA PHE A 128 0.98 29.47 2.65
C PHE A 128 1.94 28.39 3.15
N GLU A 129 2.97 28.07 2.35
CA GLU A 129 4.00 27.09 2.70
C GLU A 129 4.87 27.55 3.89
N SER A 130 5.04 28.86 4.07
CA SER A 130 5.84 29.42 5.17
C SER A 130 5.28 29.15 6.56
N PHE A 131 3.99 28.79 6.70
CA PHE A 131 3.39 28.44 7.99
C PHE A 131 4.19 27.33 8.70
N SER A 132 4.67 26.35 7.93
CA SER A 132 5.48 25.21 8.39
C SER A 132 6.82 25.62 9.03
N THR A 133 7.30 26.83 8.74
CA THR A 133 8.59 27.33 9.24
C THR A 133 8.50 27.89 10.66
N ILE A 134 7.28 28.12 11.17
CA ILE A 134 7.06 28.62 12.54
C ILE A 134 7.04 27.43 13.50
N PRO A 135 7.95 27.38 14.49
CA PRO A 135 8.04 26.28 15.45
C PRO A 135 6.71 26.02 16.22
N PRO A 136 6.35 24.75 16.50
CA PRO A 136 5.13 24.40 17.23
C PRO A 136 5.00 24.97 18.66
N ASP A 137 6.11 25.37 19.28
CA ASP A 137 6.12 26.03 20.59
C ASP A 137 5.71 27.51 20.53
N MET A 138 5.66 28.12 19.34
CA MET A 138 5.22 29.50 19.09
C MET A 138 3.73 29.58 18.70
N LYS A 139 2.84 29.13 19.59
CA LYS A 139 1.40 28.99 19.30
C LYS A 139 0.71 30.31 18.93
N ASP A 140 1.07 31.41 19.59
CA ASP A 140 0.48 32.74 19.34
C ASP A 140 0.89 33.25 17.96
N GLU A 141 2.15 33.06 17.58
CA GLU A 141 2.67 33.43 16.25
C GLU A 141 2.12 32.52 15.15
N GLN A 142 1.94 31.21 15.39
CA GLN A 142 1.24 30.33 14.46
C GLN A 142 -0.21 30.79 14.24
N ALA A 143 -0.94 31.12 15.31
CA ALA A 143 -2.30 31.64 15.19
C ALA A 143 -2.34 32.95 14.38
N ALA A 144 -1.44 33.89 14.67
CA ALA A 144 -1.37 35.14 13.92
C ALA A 144 -0.97 34.93 12.45
N MET A 145 -0.02 34.04 12.14
CA MET A 145 0.34 33.74 10.74
C MET A 145 -0.82 33.05 10.01
N SER A 146 -1.54 32.15 10.66
CA SER A 146 -2.75 31.52 10.12
C SER A 146 -3.82 32.56 9.74
N ASP A 147 -4.07 33.54 10.62
CA ASP A 147 -5.04 34.61 10.37
C ASP A 147 -4.59 35.53 9.22
N ILE A 148 -3.29 35.82 9.12
CA ILE A 148 -2.72 36.57 7.99
C ILE A 148 -2.93 35.80 6.68
N ILE A 149 -2.59 34.50 6.66
CA ILE A 149 -2.80 33.63 5.49
C ILE A 149 -4.28 33.58 5.11
N ARG A 150 -5.17 33.38 6.09
CA ARG A 150 -6.63 33.41 5.89
C ARG A 150 -7.04 34.71 5.21
N HIS A 151 -6.62 35.85 5.75
CA HIS A 151 -6.99 37.14 5.21
C HIS A 151 -6.46 37.35 3.78
N VAL A 152 -5.21 36.95 3.50
CA VAL A 152 -4.61 37.06 2.16
C VAL A 152 -5.35 36.20 1.13
N LEU A 153 -5.66 34.95 1.47
CA LEU A 153 -6.39 34.05 0.58
C LEU A 153 -7.80 34.55 0.29
N LEU A 154 -8.52 34.97 1.32
CA LEU A 154 -9.92 35.42 1.18
C LEU A 154 -10.05 36.82 0.55
N ASN A 155 -8.97 37.61 0.55
CA ASN A 155 -8.91 38.90 -0.11
C ASN A 155 -8.06 38.88 -1.40
N SER A 156 -7.78 37.69 -1.95
CA SER A 156 -6.94 37.55 -3.14
C SER A 156 -7.45 38.36 -4.33
N GLN A 157 -8.78 38.47 -4.51
CA GLN A 157 -9.38 39.32 -5.53
C GLN A 157 -8.95 40.80 -5.46
N GLN A 158 -8.83 41.36 -4.25
CA GLN A 158 -8.42 42.75 -4.05
C GLN A 158 -6.90 42.90 -4.09
N LEU A 159 -6.17 42.01 -3.43
CA LEU A 159 -4.71 42.08 -3.32
C LEU A 159 -4.02 41.89 -4.68
N ALA A 160 -4.60 41.06 -5.55
CA ALA A 160 -4.15 40.88 -6.92
C ALA A 160 -4.26 42.14 -7.80
N LEU A 161 -5.06 43.14 -7.40
CA LEU A 161 -5.23 44.40 -8.12
C LEU A 161 -4.29 45.52 -7.64
N THR A 162 -3.39 45.24 -6.69
CA THR A 162 -2.38 46.21 -6.28
C THR A 162 -1.40 46.50 -7.42
N GLU A 163 -0.91 47.73 -7.51
CA GLU A 163 -0.14 48.20 -8.68
C GLU A 163 1.28 47.63 -8.71
N ASN A 164 1.89 47.49 -7.53
CA ASN A 164 3.28 47.08 -7.35
C ASN A 164 3.50 46.27 -6.06
N LEU A 165 4.65 45.60 -5.98
CA LEU A 165 5.02 44.77 -4.84
C LEU A 165 5.15 45.59 -3.55
N ASN A 166 5.50 46.87 -3.62
CA ASN A 166 5.49 47.75 -2.45
C ASN A 166 4.07 47.95 -1.89
N GLN A 167 3.08 48.22 -2.73
CA GLN A 167 1.68 48.35 -2.31
C GLN A 167 1.16 47.04 -1.72
N LEU A 168 1.45 45.90 -2.36
CA LEU A 168 1.12 44.58 -1.81
C LEU A 168 1.78 44.41 -0.43
N ASN A 169 3.08 44.67 -0.30
CA ASN A 169 3.80 44.59 0.97
C ASN A 169 3.21 45.52 2.05
N ILE A 170 2.76 46.73 1.70
CA ILE A 170 2.08 47.64 2.63
C ILE A 170 0.77 47.03 3.12
N GLU A 171 -0.04 46.47 2.22
CA GLU A 171 -1.29 45.81 2.60
C GLU A 171 -1.04 44.55 3.45
N ILE A 172 -0.05 43.71 3.11
CA ILE A 172 0.33 42.54 3.93
C ILE A 172 0.79 42.96 5.33
N VAL A 173 1.62 44.01 5.44
CA VAL A 173 2.07 44.55 6.73
C VAL A 173 0.92 45.16 7.51
N LYS A 174 -0.05 45.78 6.83
CA LYS A 174 -1.27 46.31 7.45
C LYS A 174 -2.14 45.18 8.00
N ILE A 175 -2.39 44.13 7.21
CA ILE A 175 -3.09 42.92 7.64
C ILE A 175 -2.40 42.32 8.87
N ALA A 176 -1.06 42.20 8.83
CA ALA A 176 -0.29 41.70 9.96
C ALA A 176 -0.44 42.58 11.20
N ARG A 177 -0.41 43.92 11.08
CA ARG A 177 -0.64 44.85 12.21
C ARG A 177 -2.03 44.75 12.82
N GLU A 178 -3.04 44.50 11.99
CA GLU A 178 -4.43 44.36 12.42
C GLU A 178 -4.72 42.98 13.04
N THR A 179 -3.87 41.99 12.76
CA THR A 179 -3.97 40.64 13.30
C THR A 179 -3.49 40.59 14.76
N LYS A 180 -4.33 40.08 15.65
CA LYS A 180 -4.03 39.98 17.08
C LYS A 180 -2.89 38.98 17.34
N GLY A 181 -1.92 39.36 18.18
CA GLY A 181 -0.80 38.49 18.54
C GLY A 181 0.32 38.45 17.50
N SER A 182 0.26 39.26 16.44
CA SER A 182 1.30 39.30 15.42
C SER A 182 2.61 39.89 15.94
N ASN A 183 3.72 39.20 15.64
CA ASN A 183 5.06 39.69 15.85
C ASN A 183 5.66 40.12 14.51
N LEU A 184 5.53 41.40 14.18
CA LEU A 184 6.01 41.93 12.90
C LEU A 184 7.52 41.77 12.69
N GLU A 185 8.32 41.77 13.77
CA GLU A 185 9.77 41.54 13.67
C GLU A 185 10.07 40.10 13.23
N LEU A 186 9.22 39.14 13.61
CA LEU A 186 9.31 37.74 13.18
C LEU A 186 8.80 37.55 11.74
N PHE A 187 7.65 38.15 11.39
CA PHE A 187 7.01 37.90 10.10
C PHE A 187 7.63 38.67 8.93
N LYS A 188 8.23 39.84 9.18
CA LYS A 188 8.83 40.65 8.12
C LYS A 188 9.92 39.91 7.34
N PRO A 189 10.87 39.19 7.97
CA PRO A 189 11.80 38.32 7.24
C PRO A 189 11.11 37.23 6.39
N ILE A 190 10.02 36.65 6.89
CA ILE A 190 9.26 35.62 6.16
C ILE A 190 8.63 36.24 4.91
N PHE A 191 7.91 37.37 5.04
CA PHE A 191 7.32 38.05 3.89
C PHE A 191 8.38 38.45 2.86
N GLN A 192 9.53 38.95 3.32
CA GLN A 192 10.65 39.28 2.44
C GLN A 192 11.16 38.08 1.65
N ASP A 193 11.23 36.90 2.28
CA ASP A 193 11.61 35.67 1.61
C ASP A 193 10.55 35.22 0.59
N CYS A 194 9.26 35.27 0.95
CA CYS A 194 8.16 34.97 0.03
C CYS A 194 8.20 35.87 -1.21
N PHE A 195 8.39 37.18 -1.05
CA PHE A 195 8.56 38.11 -2.16
C PHE A 195 9.79 37.80 -3.02
N ARG A 196 10.93 37.48 -2.40
CA ARG A 196 12.17 37.12 -3.12
C ARG A 196 12.00 35.88 -3.99
N ARG A 197 11.27 34.88 -3.49
CA ARG A 197 10.97 33.65 -4.24
C ARG A 197 9.90 33.87 -5.32
N ALA A 198 8.91 34.72 -5.03
CA ALA A 198 7.82 35.00 -5.95
C ALA A 198 8.26 35.69 -7.25
N VAL A 199 9.28 36.55 -7.20
CA VAL A 199 9.80 37.25 -8.40
C VAL A 199 10.71 36.39 -9.29
N LEU A 200 11.07 35.19 -8.85
CA LEU A 200 11.84 34.25 -9.67
C LEU A 200 10.89 33.40 -10.51
N HIS A 201 10.80 33.70 -11.80
CA HIS A 201 10.07 32.88 -12.75
C HIS A 201 10.98 31.86 -13.45
N GLU A 202 10.37 30.96 -14.21
CA GLU A 202 11.10 30.00 -15.01
C GLU A 202 11.83 30.69 -16.16
N LYS A 203 13.07 30.30 -16.41
CA LYS A 203 13.92 30.93 -17.44
C LYS A 203 13.66 30.30 -18.81
N VAL A 204 13.56 31.13 -19.84
CA VAL A 204 13.49 30.66 -21.22
C VAL A 204 14.87 30.16 -21.64
N LYS A 205 15.02 28.85 -21.87
CA LYS A 205 16.31 28.30 -22.33
C LYS A 205 16.60 28.77 -23.76
N ASN A 206 17.87 28.95 -24.11
CA ASN A 206 18.25 29.27 -25.49
C ASN A 206 17.81 28.22 -26.51
N GLU A 207 17.73 26.96 -26.08
CA GLU A 207 17.25 25.85 -26.90
C GLU A 207 15.75 26.01 -27.21
N THR A 208 14.95 26.48 -26.25
CA THR A 208 13.53 26.81 -26.39
C THR A 208 13.32 27.77 -27.57
N LEU A 209 14.07 28.88 -27.64
CA LEU A 209 13.99 29.85 -28.73
C LEU A 209 14.29 29.27 -30.11
N ARG A 210 15.14 28.24 -30.20
CA ARG A 210 15.50 27.58 -31.47
C ARG A 210 14.52 26.48 -31.87
N ASN A 211 13.74 25.98 -30.91
CA ASN A 211 12.86 24.81 -31.07
C ASN A 211 11.38 25.17 -31.20
N ILE A 212 10.99 26.44 -31.03
CA ILE A 212 9.60 26.92 -31.17
C ILE A 212 8.97 26.40 -32.47
N LEU A 213 9.62 26.70 -33.60
CA LEU A 213 9.09 26.36 -34.92
C LEU A 213 9.03 24.83 -35.14
N PRO A 214 10.10 24.04 -34.88
CA PRO A 214 10.01 22.57 -34.92
C PRO A 214 8.85 22.00 -34.11
N ILE A 215 8.65 22.41 -32.84
CA ILE A 215 7.61 21.84 -31.97
C ILE A 215 6.21 22.15 -32.47
N ILE A 216 5.99 23.38 -32.96
CA ILE A 216 4.71 23.76 -33.54
C ILE A 216 4.43 22.94 -34.80
N LEU A 217 5.44 22.76 -35.66
CA LEU A 217 5.29 21.98 -36.88
C LEU A 217 5.09 20.48 -36.60
N ASP A 218 5.79 19.92 -35.61
CA ASP A 218 5.60 18.54 -35.13
C ASP A 218 4.18 18.31 -34.57
N SER A 219 3.52 19.36 -34.10
CA SER A 219 2.12 19.30 -33.63
C SER A 219 1.09 19.37 -34.77
N THR A 220 1.52 19.66 -36.00
CA THR A 220 0.67 19.65 -37.20
C THR A 220 0.69 18.28 -37.91
N ILE A 221 -0.34 17.97 -38.69
CA ILE A 221 -0.45 16.70 -39.46
C ILE A 221 0.31 16.79 -40.81
N ILE A 222 1.13 17.84 -41.01
CA ILE A 222 1.72 18.16 -42.32
C ILE A 222 3.00 17.36 -42.57
N ASP A 223 3.26 17.10 -43.86
CA ASP A 223 4.44 16.37 -44.33
C ASP A 223 5.75 17.08 -43.92
N ASN A 224 6.67 16.32 -43.34
CA ASN A 224 8.02 16.76 -42.96
C ASN A 224 8.80 17.36 -44.14
N ASP A 225 8.54 16.91 -45.37
CA ASP A 225 9.17 17.47 -46.56
C ASP A 225 8.71 18.92 -46.82
N LEU A 226 7.41 19.19 -46.64
CA LEU A 226 6.83 20.54 -46.78
C LEU A 226 7.32 21.47 -45.67
N ILE A 227 7.40 20.96 -44.44
CA ILE A 227 7.98 21.65 -43.28
C ILE A 227 9.45 22.02 -43.54
N THR A 228 10.23 21.09 -44.09
CA THR A 228 11.64 21.31 -44.45
C THR A 228 11.76 22.35 -45.56
N GLU A 229 10.86 22.31 -46.55
CA GLU A 229 10.79 23.29 -47.63
C GLU A 229 10.51 24.69 -47.08
N PHE A 230 9.48 24.87 -46.26
CA PHE A 230 9.15 26.17 -45.66
C PHE A 230 10.27 26.66 -44.74
N THR A 231 10.75 25.81 -43.81
CA THR A 231 11.85 26.18 -42.92
C THR A 231 13.08 26.60 -43.72
N TRP A 232 13.43 25.88 -44.79
CA TRP A 232 14.57 26.24 -45.64
C TRP A 232 14.36 27.52 -46.45
N LYS A 233 13.16 27.69 -47.02
CA LYS A 233 12.73 28.88 -47.76
C LYS A 233 12.92 30.12 -46.90
N TYR A 234 12.59 30.02 -45.61
CA TYR A 234 12.57 31.17 -44.72
C TYR A 234 13.73 31.31 -43.72
N LYS A 235 14.61 30.30 -43.56
CA LYS A 235 15.83 30.36 -42.70
C LYS A 235 16.81 31.48 -43.04
N LYS A 236 16.65 32.16 -44.19
CA LYS A 236 17.55 33.19 -44.72
C LYS A 236 17.15 34.61 -44.30
N TYR A 237 16.01 34.81 -43.63
CA TYR A 237 15.46 36.12 -43.29
C TYR A 237 15.84 36.65 -41.88
N ASN A 238 17.01 36.27 -41.35
CA ASN A 238 17.41 36.54 -39.96
C ASN A 238 17.99 37.95 -39.68
N THR A 239 17.56 39.00 -40.37
CA THR A 239 18.11 40.36 -40.16
C THR A 239 17.12 41.24 -39.38
N PRO A 240 17.58 42.14 -38.49
CA PRO A 240 16.72 43.16 -37.87
C PRO A 240 15.97 44.05 -38.89
N ILE A 241 16.48 44.15 -40.13
CA ILE A 241 15.80 44.81 -41.25
C ILE A 241 14.49 44.09 -41.62
N HIS A 242 14.47 42.76 -41.52
CA HIS A 242 13.27 41.96 -41.78
C HIS A 242 12.23 42.11 -40.65
N LEU A 243 12.69 42.28 -39.39
CA LEU A 243 11.80 42.64 -38.28
C LEU A 243 11.12 43.99 -38.54
N ILE A 244 11.89 45.02 -38.90
CA ILE A 244 11.35 46.34 -39.24
C ILE A 244 10.37 46.20 -40.41
N SER A 245 10.72 45.42 -41.45
CA SER A 245 9.83 45.17 -42.57
C SER A 245 8.52 44.49 -42.16
N SER A 246 8.56 43.55 -41.21
CA SER A 246 7.38 42.83 -40.71
C SER A 246 6.48 43.73 -39.84
N LEU A 247 7.08 44.53 -38.94
CA LEU A 247 6.35 45.49 -38.10
C LEU A 247 5.68 46.60 -38.93
N GLU A 248 6.33 47.03 -40.01
CA GLU A 248 5.80 48.01 -40.97
C GLU A 248 4.69 47.41 -41.85
N GLN A 249 4.84 46.15 -42.29
CA GLN A 249 3.76 45.41 -42.97
C GLN A 249 2.52 45.23 -42.08
N PHE A 250 2.71 45.23 -40.76
CA PHE A 250 1.64 45.12 -39.77
C PHE A 250 0.91 46.46 -39.51
N GLN A 251 1.53 47.61 -39.77
CA GLN A 251 0.92 48.91 -39.52
C GLN A 251 -0.38 49.16 -40.31
N PRO A 252 -0.52 48.76 -41.59
CA PRO A 252 -1.76 48.88 -42.35
C PRO A 252 -2.88 47.91 -41.93
N THR A 253 -2.55 46.71 -41.41
CA THR A 253 -3.55 45.74 -40.90
C THR A 253 -4.25 46.24 -39.65
N ILE A 254 -3.62 47.14 -38.90
CA ILE A 254 -4.22 47.81 -37.73
C ILE A 254 -5.47 48.61 -38.10
N ASP A 255 -5.53 49.17 -39.32
CA ASP A 255 -6.67 49.97 -39.78
C ASP A 255 -7.89 49.12 -40.19
N ASN A 256 -7.71 47.83 -40.49
CA ASN A 256 -8.72 47.01 -41.18
C ASN A 256 -9.14 45.72 -40.47
N GLU A 257 -8.32 45.15 -39.56
CA GLU A 257 -8.47 43.73 -39.15
C GLU A 257 -8.15 43.47 -37.65
N TRP A 258 -8.52 44.36 -36.73
CA TRP A 258 -8.48 44.01 -35.30
C TRP A 258 -9.63 43.06 -34.95
N LEU A 259 -9.36 42.00 -34.17
CA LEU A 259 -10.36 41.07 -33.61
C LEU A 259 -11.47 41.75 -32.79
N TYR A 260 -11.33 43.05 -32.49
CA TYR A 260 -12.41 43.93 -32.06
C TYR A 260 -12.96 44.74 -33.24
N PRO A 261 -13.96 44.25 -33.98
CA PRO A 261 -14.71 45.07 -34.92
C PRO A 261 -15.72 45.90 -34.12
N SER A 262 -15.33 47.03 -33.54
CA SER A 262 -16.33 48.02 -33.07
C SER A 262 -15.73 49.39 -32.75
N SER A 263 -16.17 50.40 -33.51
CA SER A 263 -16.08 51.84 -33.16
C SER A 263 -14.75 52.33 -32.61
N ALA A 264 -13.61 51.90 -33.16
CA ALA A 264 -12.33 52.48 -32.78
C ALA A 264 -12.37 53.99 -33.09
N ASN A 265 -12.46 54.83 -32.05
CA ASN A 265 -12.20 56.26 -32.20
C ASN A 265 -10.84 56.40 -32.89
N ALA A 266 -10.72 57.32 -33.85
CA ALA A 266 -9.49 57.59 -34.58
C ALA A 266 -8.27 57.76 -33.65
N GLU A 267 -8.50 58.18 -32.41
CA GLU A 267 -7.53 58.29 -31.34
C GLU A 267 -6.83 56.97 -30.97
N MET A 268 -7.54 55.83 -30.88
CA MET A 268 -6.93 54.52 -30.56
C MET A 268 -6.10 53.98 -31.72
N ILE A 269 -6.58 54.17 -32.96
CA ILE A 269 -5.83 53.81 -34.18
C ILE A 269 -4.57 54.67 -34.30
N ASN A 270 -4.69 55.99 -34.07
CA ASN A 270 -3.55 56.90 -34.07
C ASN A 270 -2.54 56.54 -32.97
N ASP A 271 -3.02 56.11 -31.81
CA ASP A 271 -2.18 55.61 -30.74
C ASP A 271 -1.40 54.38 -31.18
N VAL A 272 -2.08 53.31 -31.63
CA VAL A 272 -1.40 52.09 -32.09
C VAL A 272 -0.39 52.40 -33.19
N LYS A 273 -0.72 53.28 -34.15
CA LYS A 273 0.20 53.75 -35.18
C LYS A 273 1.43 54.43 -34.61
N ALA A 274 1.28 55.39 -33.70
CA ALA A 274 2.39 56.08 -33.04
C ALA A 274 3.31 55.09 -32.31
N LYS A 275 2.77 53.96 -31.87
CA LYS A 275 3.45 53.00 -31.01
C LYS A 275 4.15 51.91 -31.82
N THR A 276 3.57 51.49 -32.95
CA THR A 276 4.30 50.76 -33.99
C THR A 276 5.51 51.59 -34.46
N THR A 277 5.35 52.90 -34.61
CA THR A 277 6.48 53.80 -34.90
C THR A 277 7.56 53.78 -33.80
N ILE A 278 7.20 53.76 -32.51
CA ILE A 278 8.15 53.61 -31.40
C ILE A 278 8.89 52.25 -31.47
N LEU A 279 8.19 51.16 -31.80
CA LEU A 279 8.81 49.83 -31.97
C LEU A 279 9.81 49.82 -33.13
N ILE A 280 9.46 50.45 -34.24
CA ILE A 280 10.32 50.63 -35.41
C ILE A 280 11.55 51.48 -35.02
N GLU A 281 11.36 52.56 -34.25
CA GLU A 281 12.44 53.43 -33.78
C GLU A 281 13.43 52.69 -32.87
N LYS A 282 12.94 51.94 -31.87
CA LYS A 282 13.78 51.15 -30.96
C LYS A 282 14.50 50.02 -31.72
N SER A 283 13.84 49.38 -32.68
CA SER A 283 14.44 48.37 -33.56
C SER A 283 15.52 48.96 -34.48
N GLY A 284 15.29 50.16 -35.01
CA GLY A 284 16.29 50.92 -35.77
C GLY A 284 17.50 51.34 -34.92
N THR A 285 17.26 51.63 -33.64
CA THR A 285 18.33 51.88 -32.66
C THR A 285 19.18 50.64 -32.42
N LEU A 286 18.60 49.43 -32.42
CA LEU A 286 19.37 48.17 -32.40
C LEU A 286 20.22 47.97 -33.67
N VAL A 287 19.74 48.43 -34.83
CA VAL A 287 20.45 48.30 -36.13
C VAL A 287 21.67 49.22 -36.22
N ALA A 288 21.55 50.48 -35.79
CA ALA A 288 22.57 51.50 -36.05
C ALA A 288 22.98 52.35 -34.84
N GLY A 289 22.43 52.09 -33.65
CA GLY A 289 22.65 52.88 -32.43
C GLY A 289 22.05 54.29 -32.49
N LYS A 290 21.07 54.53 -33.37
CA LYS A 290 20.48 55.85 -33.64
C LYS A 290 18.99 55.76 -33.94
N VAL A 291 18.30 56.86 -33.64
CA VAL A 291 16.89 57.11 -33.98
C VAL A 291 16.72 57.21 -35.49
N THR A 292 15.68 56.57 -36.02
CA THR A 292 15.31 56.60 -37.44
C THR A 292 14.55 57.89 -37.76
N THR A 293 14.75 58.44 -38.95
CA THR A 293 14.03 59.62 -39.45
C THR A 293 12.90 59.26 -40.42
N GLY A 294 12.73 57.97 -40.72
CA GLY A 294 11.77 57.43 -41.67
C GLY A 294 12.20 56.06 -42.18
N CYS A 295 11.51 55.57 -43.21
CA CYS A 295 11.74 54.28 -43.83
C CYS A 295 11.87 54.41 -45.35
N LEU A 296 12.71 53.57 -45.95
CA LEU A 296 12.95 53.52 -47.38
C LEU A 296 12.47 52.19 -47.92
N VAL A 297 11.41 52.21 -48.73
CA VAL A 297 10.97 51.04 -49.49
C VAL A 297 11.85 50.90 -50.72
N VAL A 298 12.69 49.88 -50.71
CA VAL A 298 13.59 49.48 -51.78
C VAL A 298 12.92 48.36 -52.58
N ASN A 299 12.31 48.72 -53.70
CA ASN A 299 11.78 47.77 -54.67
C ASN A 299 12.90 47.41 -55.67
N ILE A 300 13.32 46.15 -55.63
CA ILE A 300 14.38 45.59 -56.45
C ILE A 300 13.76 44.70 -57.50
N SER A 301 13.94 45.06 -58.77
CA SER A 301 13.50 44.24 -59.89
C SER A 301 14.65 43.89 -60.83
N VAL A 302 14.56 42.69 -61.41
CA VAL A 302 15.54 42.23 -62.40
C VAL A 302 14.84 41.93 -63.71
N ASP A 303 14.98 42.87 -64.64
CA ASP A 303 14.45 42.77 -65.99
C ASP A 303 15.44 42.00 -66.87
N TRP A 304 15.29 40.67 -66.91
CA TRP A 304 16.05 39.82 -67.83
C TRP A 304 15.63 40.04 -69.28
N GLU A 305 16.58 40.08 -70.22
CA GLU A 305 16.21 40.02 -71.63
C GLU A 305 15.49 38.71 -71.95
N LYS A 306 14.56 38.72 -72.92
CA LYS A 306 13.73 37.56 -73.29
C LYS A 306 14.51 36.26 -73.48
N LYS A 307 15.75 36.31 -73.99
CA LYS A 307 16.60 35.12 -74.20
C LYS A 307 17.23 34.55 -72.93
N PHE A 308 17.33 35.34 -71.86
CA PHE A 308 17.86 34.95 -70.55
C PHE A 308 16.74 34.69 -69.53
N LYS A 309 15.54 35.20 -69.78
CA LYS A 309 14.33 34.83 -69.05
C LYS A 309 14.14 33.30 -69.07
N ASP A 310 13.85 32.72 -67.93
CA ASP A 310 13.71 31.27 -67.70
C ASP A 310 14.98 30.42 -67.91
N LYS A 311 16.12 31.05 -68.24
CA LYS A 311 17.41 30.35 -68.29
C LYS A 311 17.95 30.10 -66.90
N ARG A 312 18.81 29.09 -66.78
CA ARG A 312 19.48 28.70 -65.52
C ARG A 312 20.19 29.86 -64.82
N MET A 313 20.78 30.79 -65.56
CA MET A 313 21.42 31.97 -64.98
C MET A 313 20.42 32.84 -64.21
N ALA A 314 19.23 33.09 -64.79
CA ALA A 314 18.17 33.81 -64.10
C ALA A 314 17.63 33.03 -62.89
N LYS A 315 17.45 31.70 -63.03
CA LYS A 315 16.99 30.81 -61.94
C LYS A 315 17.99 30.61 -60.80
N SER A 316 19.26 30.99 -60.99
CA SER A 316 20.33 30.84 -59.99
C SER A 316 20.89 32.18 -59.53
N ALA A 317 20.21 33.27 -59.88
CA ALA A 317 20.58 34.61 -59.46
C ALA A 317 19.92 34.99 -58.13
N TRP A 318 20.62 35.79 -57.33
CA TRP A 318 20.09 36.37 -56.09
C TRP A 318 20.68 37.74 -55.88
N VAL A 319 20.02 38.55 -55.07
CA VAL A 319 20.47 39.89 -54.71
C VAL A 319 21.05 39.86 -53.30
N GLU A 320 22.11 40.62 -53.06
CA GLU A 320 22.59 40.95 -51.72
C GLU A 320 22.49 42.47 -51.53
N ILE A 321 21.86 42.92 -50.45
CA ILE A 321 21.84 44.31 -50.03
C ILE A 321 22.80 44.45 -48.86
N LYS A 322 23.70 45.43 -48.92
CA LYS A 322 24.52 45.82 -47.76
C LYS A 322 24.04 47.17 -47.27
N TYR A 323 23.67 47.25 -46.00
CA TYR A 323 23.15 48.48 -45.38
C TYR A 323 23.52 48.53 -43.89
N CYS A 324 24.10 49.62 -43.39
CA CYS A 324 24.47 49.80 -41.97
C CYS A 324 25.22 48.60 -41.34
N LYS A 325 26.19 48.02 -42.08
CA LYS A 325 26.95 46.80 -41.72
C LYS A 325 26.15 45.48 -41.74
N ILE A 326 24.88 45.52 -42.12
CA ILE A 326 24.03 44.35 -42.33
C ILE A 326 24.13 43.94 -43.80
N ASN A 327 24.40 42.66 -44.05
CA ASN A 327 24.31 42.06 -45.39
C ASN A 327 23.04 41.19 -45.42
N GLN A 328 22.09 41.53 -46.28
CA GLN A 328 20.85 40.80 -46.46
C GLN A 328 20.80 40.19 -47.85
N ILE A 329 20.40 38.93 -47.92
CA ILE A 329 20.28 38.20 -49.17
C ILE A 329 18.81 38.09 -49.53
N VAL A 330 18.49 38.34 -50.79
CA VAL A 330 17.14 38.38 -51.34
C VAL A 330 17.09 37.46 -52.55
N GLU A 331 16.18 36.49 -52.52
CA GLU A 331 15.95 35.59 -53.65
C GLU A 331 14.86 36.18 -54.55
N LEU A 332 15.12 36.21 -55.85
CA LEU A 332 14.23 36.82 -56.84
C LEU A 332 13.21 35.77 -57.31
N TYR A 333 12.23 35.46 -56.46
CA TYR A 333 11.14 34.52 -56.81
C TYR A 333 10.10 35.16 -57.74
N GLU A 334 9.91 36.48 -57.63
CA GLU A 334 9.05 37.29 -58.48
C GLU A 334 9.85 38.33 -59.28
N LYS A 335 9.21 39.02 -60.24
CA LYS A 335 9.87 40.05 -61.07
C LYS A 335 10.44 41.20 -60.22
N ASP A 336 9.80 41.48 -59.08
CA ASP A 336 10.08 42.58 -58.17
C ASP A 336 10.13 42.03 -56.72
N GLN A 337 10.95 42.61 -55.85
CA GLN A 337 11.01 42.32 -54.41
C GLN A 337 11.05 43.64 -53.63
N GLU A 338 10.20 43.79 -52.62
CA GLU A 338 10.14 45.00 -51.78
C GLU A 338 10.81 44.76 -50.43
N ILE A 339 11.71 45.67 -50.04
CA ILE A 339 12.46 45.59 -48.78
C ILE A 339 12.41 46.95 -48.11
N ILE A 340 12.22 46.99 -46.80
CA ILE A 340 12.15 48.24 -46.04
C ILE A 340 13.46 48.43 -45.30
N LEU A 341 14.13 49.54 -45.56
CA LEU A 341 15.34 49.95 -44.84
C LEU A 341 15.00 51.13 -43.93
N PRO A 342 15.35 51.11 -42.64
CA PRO A 342 15.24 52.30 -41.80
C PRO A 342 16.16 53.39 -42.36
N VAL A 343 15.75 54.65 -42.31
CA VAL A 343 16.56 55.81 -42.71
C VAL A 343 16.99 56.56 -41.46
N PHE A 344 18.20 57.10 -41.46
CA PHE A 344 18.77 57.81 -40.33
C PHE A 344 19.21 59.21 -40.73
N SER A 345 19.43 60.07 -39.72
CA SER A 345 19.85 61.46 -39.91
C SER A 345 21.25 61.66 -40.53
N LYS A 346 22.08 60.61 -40.67
CA LYS A 346 23.33 60.62 -41.45
C LYS A 346 23.19 59.70 -42.66
N GLU A 347 23.70 60.11 -43.81
CA GLU A 347 23.72 59.30 -45.03
C GLU A 347 24.51 58.01 -44.80
N PHE A 348 23.91 56.87 -45.16
CA PHE A 348 24.52 55.53 -45.09
C PHE A 348 24.50 54.93 -46.49
N ASP A 349 25.64 54.58 -47.05
CA ASP A 349 25.67 53.93 -48.36
C ASP A 349 25.01 52.55 -48.31
N ALA A 350 24.15 52.28 -49.29
CA ALA A 350 23.53 50.99 -49.47
C ALA A 350 23.98 50.38 -50.82
N THR A 351 24.36 49.11 -50.83
CA THR A 351 24.82 48.46 -52.06
C THR A 351 23.96 47.25 -52.39
N VAL A 352 23.33 47.24 -53.56
CA VAL A 352 22.60 46.09 -54.11
C VAL A 352 23.48 45.35 -55.10
N THR A 353 23.86 44.12 -54.78
CA THR A 353 24.71 43.28 -55.64
C THR A 353 23.92 42.10 -56.18
N LEU A 354 23.80 41.99 -57.50
CA LEU A 354 23.18 40.85 -58.16
C LEU A 354 24.24 39.78 -58.43
N TYR A 355 24.09 38.65 -57.76
CA TYR A 355 24.95 37.49 -57.86
C TYR A 355 24.33 36.38 -58.72
N TYR A 356 25.16 35.44 -59.19
CA TYR A 356 24.73 34.20 -59.84
C TYR A 356 25.72 33.06 -59.60
N ILE A 357 25.27 31.81 -59.77
CA ILE A 357 26.14 30.63 -59.77
C ILE A 357 26.77 30.45 -61.16
N LYS A 358 28.11 30.43 -61.25
CA LYS A 358 28.83 30.16 -62.51
C LYS A 358 28.53 28.75 -63.02
N ASP A 359 28.45 28.59 -64.34
CA ASP A 359 28.05 27.33 -65.00
C ASP A 359 28.85 26.09 -64.56
N LYS A 360 30.12 26.25 -64.16
CA LYS A 360 30.98 25.17 -63.66
C LYS A 360 30.44 24.53 -62.36
N TYR A 361 29.74 25.29 -61.53
CA TYR A 361 29.24 24.88 -60.23
C TYR A 361 27.72 24.68 -60.20
N LYS A 362 27.07 24.63 -61.37
CA LYS A 362 25.60 24.59 -61.54
C LYS A 362 24.86 23.42 -60.87
N LYS A 363 25.58 22.37 -60.48
CA LYS A 363 24.99 21.20 -59.78
C LYS A 363 25.04 21.33 -58.26
N LEU A 364 25.76 22.33 -57.74
CA LEU A 364 25.90 22.55 -56.31
C LEU A 364 24.85 23.56 -55.85
N SER A 365 24.20 23.27 -54.73
CA SER A 365 23.41 24.26 -53.99
C SER A 365 24.29 25.45 -53.64
N ARG A 366 23.76 26.67 -53.66
CA ARG A 366 24.46 27.93 -53.36
C ARG A 366 25.49 27.85 -52.23
N ASN A 367 25.12 27.26 -51.09
CA ASN A 367 25.96 27.18 -49.90
C ASN A 367 27.19 26.25 -50.06
N LYS A 368 27.19 25.40 -51.08
CA LYS A 368 28.27 24.47 -51.45
C LYS A 368 29.10 24.99 -52.62
N VAL A 369 28.74 26.13 -53.20
CA VAL A 369 29.49 26.76 -54.28
C VAL A 369 30.69 27.49 -53.65
N PRO A 370 31.94 27.15 -54.01
CA PRO A 370 33.11 27.87 -53.50
C PRO A 370 33.08 29.34 -53.98
N LYS A 371 33.79 30.25 -53.29
CA LYS A 371 33.73 31.69 -53.56
C LYS A 371 34.05 32.06 -55.02
N ASP A 372 34.94 31.31 -55.66
CA ASP A 372 35.29 31.46 -57.08
C ASP A 372 34.17 31.01 -58.04
N GLY A 373 33.23 30.19 -57.55
CA GLY A 373 32.04 29.73 -58.26
C GLY A 373 30.85 30.68 -58.23
N ILE A 374 30.92 31.73 -57.41
CA ILE A 374 29.94 32.81 -57.37
C ILE A 374 30.42 33.92 -58.30
N GLY A 375 29.55 34.39 -59.19
CA GLY A 375 29.80 35.55 -60.05
C GLY A 375 28.92 36.73 -59.65
N ILE A 376 29.43 37.95 -59.88
CA ILE A 376 28.66 39.19 -59.76
C ILE A 376 28.23 39.59 -61.17
N LEU A 377 26.92 39.76 -61.39
CA LEU A 377 26.38 40.31 -62.62
C LEU A 377 26.46 41.83 -62.61
N THR A 378 26.09 42.44 -61.50
CA THR A 378 26.21 43.88 -61.28
C THR A 378 26.15 44.25 -59.80
N GLN A 379 26.62 45.44 -59.48
CA GLN A 379 26.51 46.09 -58.18
C GLN A 379 26.03 47.51 -58.42
N LEU A 380 24.97 47.89 -57.70
CA LEU A 380 24.41 49.22 -57.69
C LEU A 380 24.59 49.80 -56.29
N GLU A 381 25.31 50.91 -56.18
CA GLU A 381 25.39 51.68 -54.95
C GLU A 381 24.34 52.79 -55.01
N PHE A 382 23.50 52.86 -53.99
CA PHE A 382 22.49 53.89 -53.86
C PHE A 382 22.64 54.54 -52.48
N VAL A 383 22.42 55.85 -52.43
CA VAL A 383 22.36 56.59 -51.17
C VAL A 383 20.88 56.71 -50.80
N PRO A 384 20.43 56.06 -49.71
CA PRO A 384 19.13 56.29 -49.09
C PRO A 384 18.89 57.79 -48.96
N SER A 385 17.94 58.30 -49.73
CA SER A 385 17.59 59.72 -49.71
C SER A 385 16.12 59.89 -49.42
N THR A 386 15.77 61.03 -48.86
CA THR A 386 14.37 61.42 -48.57
C THR A 386 13.52 61.67 -49.82
N LYS A 387 14.09 61.48 -51.02
CA LYS A 387 13.40 61.60 -52.31
C LYS A 387 13.33 60.24 -52.96
N ASP A 388 12.20 59.97 -53.59
CA ASP A 388 12.02 58.80 -54.45
C ASP A 388 13.08 58.82 -55.57
N LYS A 389 13.82 57.71 -55.68
CA LYS A 389 14.82 57.54 -56.73
C LYS A 389 14.66 56.19 -57.36
N THR A 390 14.69 56.16 -58.70
CA THR A 390 14.81 54.91 -59.44
C THR A 390 16.18 54.88 -60.08
N GLU A 391 17.01 53.98 -59.60
CA GLU A 391 18.33 53.72 -60.16
C GLU A 391 18.29 52.41 -60.94
N LYS A 392 19.02 52.37 -62.05
CA LYS A 392 19.01 51.25 -62.99
C LYS A 392 20.43 51.00 -63.44
N GLU A 393 20.89 49.77 -63.25
CA GLU A 393 22.19 49.33 -63.73
C GLU A 393 22.00 48.20 -64.73
N GLU A 394 22.46 48.43 -65.97
CA GLU A 394 22.44 47.40 -66.99
C GLU A 394 23.60 46.44 -66.77
N PHE A 395 23.35 45.14 -66.89
CA PHE A 395 24.39 44.14 -66.68
C PHE A 395 24.63 43.28 -67.91
N LYS A 396 25.92 42.94 -68.10
CA LYS A 396 26.43 42.17 -69.23
C LYS A 396 27.28 41.02 -68.71
N ARG A 397 27.14 39.84 -69.31
CA ARG A 397 27.96 38.68 -68.99
C ARG A 397 29.38 38.90 -69.53
N ARG A 398 30.37 39.06 -68.64
CA ARG A 398 31.80 39.17 -68.98
C ARG A 398 32.36 37.80 -69.44
N SER A 399 32.08 37.39 -70.67
CA SER A 399 32.77 36.27 -71.31
C SER A 399 32.95 36.55 -72.80
N SER A 400 34.19 36.88 -73.18
CA SER A 400 34.81 36.95 -74.52
C SER A 400 33.94 37.35 -75.74
N SER A 401 34.29 38.51 -76.31
CA SER A 401 33.96 39.06 -77.63
C SER A 401 32.47 39.16 -78.02
N PHE A 402 31.95 40.39 -77.95
CA PHE A 402 30.59 40.86 -78.21
C PHE A 402 29.52 40.37 -77.21
N SER A 403 29.42 41.05 -76.05
CA SER A 403 28.38 40.72 -75.06
C SER A 403 27.03 41.39 -75.40
N PRO A 404 25.95 40.63 -75.60
CA PRO A 404 24.62 41.21 -75.52
C PRO A 404 24.32 41.63 -74.07
N LYS A 405 23.58 42.73 -73.91
CA LYS A 405 22.92 43.10 -72.64
C LYS A 405 22.18 41.87 -72.09
N CYS A 406 22.33 41.58 -70.79
CA CYS A 406 21.77 40.38 -70.17
C CYS A 406 20.48 40.67 -69.43
N GLY A 407 20.41 41.87 -68.85
CA GLY A 407 19.23 42.41 -68.20
C GLY A 407 19.53 43.76 -67.59
N CYS A 408 18.60 44.25 -66.77
CA CYS A 408 18.75 45.47 -65.98
C CYS A 408 18.35 45.17 -64.53
N LEU A 409 19.21 45.52 -63.58
CA LEU A 409 18.87 45.59 -62.17
C LEU A 409 18.29 46.97 -61.94
N LYS A 410 17.05 47.03 -61.47
CA LYS A 410 16.36 48.27 -61.15
C LYS A 410 16.10 48.31 -59.67
N VAL A 411 16.54 49.38 -59.01
CA VAL A 411 16.29 49.64 -57.60
C VAL A 411 15.49 50.93 -57.53
N LYS A 412 14.20 50.79 -57.22
CA LYS A 412 13.32 51.91 -56.93
C LYS A 412 13.25 52.08 -55.43
N THR A 413 13.78 53.19 -54.94
CA THR A 413 13.66 53.59 -53.54
C THR A 413 12.53 54.61 -53.41
N THR A 414 11.67 54.40 -52.42
CA THR A 414 10.55 55.30 -52.09
C THR A 414 10.67 55.64 -50.62
N PHE A 415 10.77 56.93 -50.28
CA PHE A 415 10.96 57.36 -48.90
C PHE A 415 9.63 57.67 -48.23
N TYR A 416 9.48 57.21 -46.99
CA TYR A 416 8.36 57.49 -46.12
C TYR A 416 8.90 58.11 -44.83
N GLU A 417 8.32 59.24 -44.44
CA GLU A 417 8.55 59.79 -43.10
C GLU A 417 7.96 58.81 -42.06
N SER A 418 8.51 58.81 -40.85
CA SER A 418 8.19 57.83 -39.79
C SER A 418 6.72 57.84 -39.34
N ASP A 419 5.96 58.86 -39.72
CA ASP A 419 4.54 59.07 -39.43
C ASP A 419 3.61 58.66 -40.60
N LYS A 420 4.15 58.27 -41.75
CA LYS A 420 3.36 57.93 -42.94
C LYS A 420 3.24 56.43 -43.13
N ILE A 421 2.00 55.98 -43.33
CA ILE A 421 1.67 54.58 -43.65
C ILE A 421 2.38 54.20 -44.95
N ILE A 422 3.16 53.13 -44.90
CA ILE A 422 3.83 52.57 -46.07
C ILE A 422 2.82 51.68 -46.83
N PRO A 423 2.41 52.01 -48.07
CA PRO A 423 1.53 51.18 -48.87
C PRO A 423 2.34 50.00 -49.42
N LEU A 424 2.45 48.93 -48.62
CA LEU A 424 3.15 47.72 -49.00
C LEU A 424 2.24 46.80 -49.79
N LYS A 425 2.79 46.16 -50.82
CA LYS A 425 2.12 45.00 -51.42
C LYS A 425 2.28 43.84 -50.44
N SER A 426 1.34 43.65 -49.51
CA SER A 426 1.32 42.42 -48.74
C SER A 426 1.21 41.25 -49.72
N PRO A 427 2.14 40.29 -49.71
CA PRO A 427 1.99 39.07 -50.51
C PRO A 427 0.78 38.23 -50.04
N TYR A 428 0.24 38.52 -48.85
CA TYR A 428 -0.86 37.81 -48.23
C TYR A 428 -2.01 38.78 -47.92
N ASN A 429 -3.10 38.69 -48.69
CA ASN A 429 -4.38 39.29 -48.31
C ASN A 429 -5.00 38.36 -47.27
N TYR A 430 -4.71 38.62 -46.00
CA TYR A 430 -5.30 37.85 -44.90
C TYR A 430 -6.82 38.02 -44.91
N LYS A 431 -7.56 36.96 -44.59
CA LYS A 431 -8.98 37.07 -44.28
C LYS A 431 -9.15 36.80 -42.79
N GLU A 432 -9.89 37.67 -42.11
CA GLU A 432 -10.26 37.62 -40.67
C GLU A 432 -10.60 36.20 -40.10
N PRO A 433 -11.25 35.27 -40.82
CA PRO A 433 -11.58 33.92 -40.31
C PRO A 433 -10.37 33.01 -40.03
N GLU A 434 -9.17 33.37 -40.47
CA GLU A 434 -7.96 32.56 -40.34
C GLU A 434 -7.23 32.80 -39.01
N ILE A 435 -7.36 34.01 -38.42
CA ILE A 435 -6.67 34.40 -37.18
C ILE A 435 -7.23 33.66 -35.95
N GLU A 436 -8.56 33.64 -35.79
CA GLU A 436 -9.20 32.95 -34.65
C GLU A 436 -8.95 31.43 -34.68
N LYS A 437 -8.94 30.83 -35.88
CA LYS A 437 -8.62 29.39 -36.03
C LYS A 437 -7.21 29.08 -35.58
N TYR A 438 -6.23 29.91 -35.97
CA TYR A 438 -4.85 29.68 -35.59
C TYR A 438 -4.59 29.97 -34.11
N LEU A 439 -5.21 31.01 -33.53
CA LEU A 439 -5.18 31.25 -32.09
C LEU A 439 -5.70 30.05 -31.30
N ASN A 440 -6.87 29.51 -31.69
CA ASN A 440 -7.45 28.33 -31.07
C ASN A 440 -6.53 27.11 -31.18
N PHE A 441 -5.87 26.93 -32.34
CA PHE A 441 -4.86 25.89 -32.50
C PHE A 441 -3.68 26.08 -31.54
N LEU A 442 -3.07 27.27 -31.46
CA LEU A 442 -1.94 27.53 -30.57
C LEU A 442 -2.30 27.29 -29.10
N ILE A 443 -3.48 27.75 -28.66
CA ILE A 443 -3.96 27.54 -27.29
C ILE A 443 -4.22 26.06 -27.01
N THR A 444 -4.84 25.36 -27.96
CA THR A 444 -5.13 23.93 -27.82
C THR A 444 -3.83 23.14 -27.75
N THR A 445 -2.87 23.41 -28.64
CA THR A 445 -1.56 22.77 -28.65
C THR A 445 -0.76 23.10 -27.39
N LEU A 446 -0.79 24.35 -26.92
CA LEU A 446 -0.20 24.76 -25.65
C LEU A 446 -0.74 23.93 -24.49
N VAL A 447 -2.06 23.88 -24.33
CA VAL A 447 -2.69 23.12 -23.24
C VAL A 447 -2.45 21.63 -23.40
N ASN A 448 -2.47 21.08 -24.62
CA ASN A 448 -2.15 19.68 -24.90
C ASN A 448 -0.77 19.30 -24.38
N GLU A 449 0.27 20.05 -24.76
CA GLU A 449 1.63 19.75 -24.35
C GLU A 449 1.84 20.02 -22.86
N TRP A 450 1.18 21.05 -22.33
CA TRP A 450 1.24 21.36 -20.90
C TRP A 450 0.69 20.20 -20.06
N VAL A 451 -0.43 19.65 -20.48
CA VAL A 451 -1.09 18.50 -19.84
C VAL A 451 -0.28 17.21 -20.04
N ASN A 452 0.29 16.99 -21.22
CA ASN A 452 0.95 15.74 -21.58
C ASN A 452 2.40 15.61 -21.08
N SER A 453 2.89 16.54 -20.27
CA SER A 453 4.18 16.42 -19.59
C SER A 453 4.26 15.11 -18.76
N LYS A 454 5.44 14.47 -18.75
CA LYS A 454 5.62 13.05 -18.38
C LYS A 454 5.49 12.70 -16.89
N SER A 455 5.27 13.65 -15.97
CA SER A 455 5.18 13.33 -14.53
C SER A 455 4.28 14.28 -13.73
N GLU A 456 4.46 15.59 -13.90
CA GLU A 456 3.63 16.61 -13.23
C GLU A 456 3.39 17.78 -14.20
N MET A 457 2.24 18.45 -14.09
CA MET A 457 1.95 19.66 -14.85
C MET A 457 2.76 20.81 -14.25
N SER A 458 3.67 21.41 -15.01
CA SER A 458 4.46 22.54 -14.51
C SER A 458 3.57 23.74 -14.20
N LEU A 459 3.92 24.55 -13.20
CA LEU A 459 3.19 25.77 -12.92
C LEU A 459 3.29 26.80 -14.07
N SER A 460 4.42 26.82 -14.79
CA SER A 460 4.59 27.63 -16.00
C SER A 460 4.17 26.85 -17.24
N PRO A 461 3.64 27.52 -18.28
CA PRO A 461 3.34 26.89 -19.55
C PRO A 461 4.61 26.38 -20.26
N PRO A 462 4.50 25.40 -21.18
CA PRO A 462 5.57 25.02 -22.11
C PRO A 462 6.07 26.27 -22.83
N GLN A 463 7.31 26.67 -22.52
CA GLN A 463 7.82 27.99 -22.86
C GLN A 463 7.88 28.20 -24.38
N GLU A 464 8.15 27.15 -25.16
CA GLU A 464 8.22 27.21 -26.63
C GLU A 464 6.88 27.62 -27.25
N LEU A 465 5.80 26.98 -26.81
CA LEU A 465 4.46 27.24 -27.31
C LEU A 465 3.88 28.53 -26.74
N TYR A 466 4.22 28.86 -25.50
CA TYR A 466 3.81 30.12 -24.90
C TYR A 466 4.49 31.31 -25.59
N LEU A 467 5.78 31.22 -25.91
CA LEU A 467 6.48 32.24 -26.69
C LEU A 467 5.86 32.45 -28.07
N ALA A 468 5.46 31.38 -28.76
CA ALA A 468 4.75 31.50 -30.02
C ALA A 468 3.38 32.15 -29.87
N LEU A 469 2.66 31.84 -28.79
CA LEU A 469 1.38 32.47 -28.48
C LEU A 469 1.56 33.96 -28.16
N VAL A 470 2.58 34.34 -27.38
CA VAL A 470 2.94 35.74 -27.12
C VAL A 470 3.31 36.45 -28.41
N GLU A 471 4.15 35.83 -29.23
CA GLU A 471 4.59 36.37 -30.52
C GLU A 471 3.39 36.63 -31.43
N TYR A 472 2.50 35.64 -31.54
CA TYR A 472 1.29 35.73 -32.31
C TYR A 472 0.35 36.82 -31.76
N ALA A 473 0.20 36.89 -30.43
CA ALA A 473 -0.62 37.89 -29.80
C ALA A 473 -0.12 39.32 -30.02
N VAL A 474 1.18 39.55 -29.86
CA VAL A 474 1.78 40.87 -30.10
C VAL A 474 1.65 41.24 -31.58
N ARG A 475 1.97 40.29 -32.48
CA ARG A 475 1.91 40.52 -33.93
C ARG A 475 0.50 40.79 -34.42
N TYR A 476 -0.55 40.22 -33.83
CA TYR A 476 -1.93 40.43 -34.27
C TYR A 476 -2.75 41.29 -33.31
N SER A 477 -2.09 41.92 -32.34
CA SER A 477 -2.73 42.71 -31.27
C SER A 477 -3.88 41.98 -30.58
N ILE A 478 -3.66 40.68 -30.32
CA ILE A 478 -4.63 39.83 -29.61
C ILE A 478 -4.59 40.22 -28.13
N PRO A 479 -5.73 40.60 -27.54
CA PRO A 479 -5.82 41.01 -26.15
C PRO A 479 -5.41 39.91 -25.17
N ALA A 480 -4.83 40.32 -24.05
CA ALA A 480 -4.49 39.39 -22.96
C ALA A 480 -5.75 38.69 -22.42
N THR A 481 -6.87 39.43 -22.37
CA THR A 481 -8.20 38.92 -22.00
C THR A 481 -8.58 37.71 -22.85
N THR A 482 -8.50 37.83 -24.18
CA THR A 482 -8.83 36.74 -25.11
C THR A 482 -7.98 35.51 -24.82
N ILE A 483 -6.67 35.70 -24.68
CA ILE A 483 -5.70 34.61 -24.51
C ILE A 483 -5.97 33.85 -23.22
N TYR A 484 -6.00 34.54 -22.08
CA TYR A 484 -6.13 33.86 -20.79
C TYR A 484 -7.52 33.25 -20.57
N ILE A 485 -8.59 33.87 -21.09
CA ILE A 485 -9.94 33.30 -21.04
C ILE A 485 -10.02 32.03 -21.87
N LEU A 486 -9.41 32.01 -23.07
CA LEU A 486 -9.41 30.82 -23.91
C LEU A 486 -8.52 29.70 -23.34
N ILE A 487 -7.35 30.02 -22.75
CA ILE A 487 -6.53 29.03 -22.03
C ILE A 487 -7.32 28.47 -20.83
N ALA A 488 -7.92 29.32 -20.01
CA ALA A 488 -8.73 28.89 -18.86
C ALA A 488 -9.91 28.02 -19.28
N LYS A 489 -10.61 28.40 -20.36
CA LYS A 489 -11.70 27.61 -20.96
C LYS A 489 -11.20 26.23 -21.40
N GLN A 490 -10.05 26.16 -22.05
CA GLN A 490 -9.48 24.89 -22.52
C GLN A 490 -9.06 24.02 -21.33
N LEU A 491 -8.41 24.58 -20.31
CA LEU A 491 -8.05 23.84 -19.09
C LEU A 491 -9.29 23.32 -18.36
N LEU A 492 -10.41 24.04 -18.37
CA LEU A 492 -11.67 23.62 -17.75
C LEU A 492 -12.21 22.29 -18.29
N THR A 493 -11.90 21.97 -19.56
CA THR A 493 -12.29 20.68 -20.18
C THR A 493 -11.59 19.48 -19.52
N MET A 494 -10.49 19.72 -18.80
CA MET A 494 -9.71 18.74 -18.07
C MET A 494 -9.79 18.93 -16.54
N TRP A 495 -10.90 19.47 -16.04
CA TRP A 495 -11.05 19.72 -14.61
C TRP A 495 -10.83 18.45 -13.76
N CYS A 496 -9.82 18.49 -12.88
CA CYS A 496 -9.40 17.36 -12.05
C CYS A 496 -8.86 17.79 -10.67
N HIS A 497 -8.59 16.83 -9.80
CA HIS A 497 -8.18 17.04 -8.40
C HIS A 497 -6.67 17.20 -8.19
N ALA A 498 -5.87 17.10 -9.24
CA ALA A 498 -4.41 17.18 -9.10
C ALA A 498 -4.01 18.59 -8.62
N GLU A 499 -3.15 18.67 -7.60
CA GLU A 499 -2.68 19.95 -7.07
C GLU A 499 -1.98 20.77 -8.15
N CYS A 500 -1.05 20.16 -8.89
CA CYS A 500 -0.33 20.80 -9.99
C CYS A 500 -1.26 21.39 -11.08
N TYR A 501 -2.37 20.70 -11.38
CA TYR A 501 -3.41 21.24 -12.27
C TYR A 501 -4.13 22.44 -11.66
N LEU A 502 -4.58 22.35 -10.40
CA LEU A 502 -5.33 23.42 -9.75
C LEU A 502 -4.47 24.68 -9.52
N ASN A 503 -3.19 24.51 -9.18
CA ASN A 503 -2.22 25.61 -9.12
C ASN A 503 -2.08 26.30 -10.49
N THR A 504 -1.90 25.50 -11.55
CA THR A 504 -1.80 26.00 -12.92
C THR A 504 -3.06 26.74 -13.33
N PHE A 505 -4.24 26.12 -13.17
CA PHE A 505 -5.52 26.74 -13.49
C PHE A 505 -5.74 28.05 -12.73
N THR A 506 -5.42 28.08 -11.43
CA THR A 506 -5.59 29.27 -10.60
C THR A 506 -4.69 30.41 -11.07
N SER A 507 -3.43 30.12 -11.42
CA SER A 507 -2.53 31.13 -11.98
C SER A 507 -3.05 31.72 -13.29
N VAL A 508 -3.56 30.88 -14.21
CA VAL A 508 -4.15 31.31 -15.48
C VAL A 508 -5.46 32.08 -15.26
N PHE A 509 -6.31 31.63 -14.35
CA PHE A 509 -7.57 32.29 -14.00
C PHE A 509 -7.32 33.67 -13.40
N LEU A 510 -6.28 33.81 -12.58
CA LEU A 510 -5.86 35.10 -12.02
C LEU A 510 -5.41 36.07 -13.12
N CYS A 511 -4.63 35.58 -14.10
CA CYS A 511 -4.31 36.36 -15.29
C CYS A 511 -5.58 36.80 -16.03
N ALA A 512 -6.53 35.88 -16.27
CA ALA A 512 -7.80 36.20 -16.91
C ALA A 512 -8.61 37.24 -16.13
N PHE A 513 -8.67 37.12 -14.80
CA PHE A 513 -9.36 38.08 -13.93
C PHE A 513 -8.73 39.47 -14.02
N ILE A 514 -7.42 39.59 -13.86
CA ILE A 514 -6.72 40.87 -13.92
C ILE A 514 -6.90 41.48 -15.32
N SER A 515 -6.72 40.70 -16.38
CA SER A 515 -6.98 41.15 -17.75
C SER A 515 -8.41 41.67 -17.92
N MET A 516 -9.42 41.00 -17.37
CA MET A 516 -10.82 41.47 -17.43
C MET A 516 -11.07 42.76 -16.65
N LYS A 517 -10.21 43.11 -15.68
CA LYS A 517 -10.31 44.34 -14.88
C LYS A 517 -9.52 45.50 -15.48
N THR A 518 -8.40 45.22 -16.12
CA THR A 518 -7.46 46.24 -16.60
C THR A 518 -7.54 46.48 -18.10
N CYS A 519 -7.97 45.50 -18.89
CA CYS A 519 -8.04 45.57 -20.35
C CYS A 519 -9.47 45.74 -20.85
N LYS A 520 -9.61 46.08 -22.14
CA LYS A 520 -10.90 46.01 -22.85
C LYS A 520 -11.25 44.55 -23.16
N TYR A 521 -12.54 44.26 -23.23
CA TYR A 521 -13.07 42.93 -23.56
C TYR A 521 -14.40 43.04 -24.32
N THR A 522 -14.77 41.97 -25.02
CA THR A 522 -16.04 41.77 -25.74
C THR A 522 -17.09 41.12 -24.86
N ASP A 523 -18.35 41.25 -25.25
CA ASP A 523 -19.47 40.48 -24.69
C ASP A 523 -19.26 38.95 -24.80
N LYS A 524 -18.58 38.49 -25.86
CA LYS A 524 -18.22 37.07 -26.04
C LYS A 524 -17.26 36.62 -24.95
N GLU A 525 -16.20 37.40 -24.68
CA GLU A 525 -15.23 37.12 -23.62
C GLU A 525 -15.88 37.20 -22.24
N GLU A 526 -16.70 38.21 -21.98
CA GLU A 526 -17.44 38.34 -20.73
C GLU A 526 -18.35 37.13 -20.49
N LYS A 527 -19.04 36.66 -21.54
CA LYS A 527 -19.88 35.46 -21.46
C LYS A 527 -19.06 34.20 -21.16
N ILE A 528 -17.89 34.02 -21.79
CA ILE A 528 -17.02 32.88 -21.50
C ILE A 528 -16.50 32.97 -20.06
N TYR A 529 -16.06 34.16 -19.62
CA TYR A 529 -15.60 34.38 -18.26
C TYR A 529 -16.69 34.08 -17.22
N LYS A 530 -17.92 34.59 -17.42
CA LYS A 530 -19.09 34.27 -16.57
C LYS A 530 -19.40 32.78 -16.55
N ASN A 531 -19.23 32.07 -17.66
CA ASN A 531 -19.40 30.61 -17.70
C ASN A 531 -18.32 29.88 -16.87
N ILE A 532 -17.06 30.34 -16.92
CA ILE A 532 -15.98 29.80 -16.09
C ILE A 532 -16.29 30.04 -14.61
N VAL A 533 -16.64 31.27 -14.23
CA VAL A 533 -17.03 31.62 -12.85
C VAL A 533 -18.21 30.77 -12.37
N GLY A 534 -19.26 30.63 -13.17
CA GLY A 534 -20.42 29.80 -12.83
C GLY A 534 -20.10 28.30 -12.75
N PHE A 535 -19.07 27.81 -13.44
CA PHE A 535 -18.55 26.45 -13.25
C PHE A 535 -17.80 26.35 -11.92
N LEU A 536 -16.93 27.31 -11.61
CA LEU A 536 -16.15 27.33 -10.37
C LEU A 536 -17.06 27.40 -9.13
N GLU A 537 -18.10 28.23 -9.16
CA GLU A 537 -19.12 28.32 -8.09
C GLU A 537 -19.71 26.95 -7.71
N ARG A 538 -19.93 26.08 -8.69
CA ARG A 538 -20.51 24.75 -8.47
C ARG A 538 -19.49 23.73 -7.98
N ASN A 539 -18.26 23.80 -8.48
CA ASN A 539 -17.26 22.74 -8.31
C ASN A 539 -16.27 23.00 -7.16
N ILE A 540 -15.84 24.25 -6.94
CA ILE A 540 -14.85 24.60 -5.91
C ILE A 540 -15.34 24.17 -4.53
N ARG A 541 -16.62 24.40 -4.24
CA ARG A 541 -17.25 23.98 -3.00
C ARG A 541 -17.09 22.49 -2.74
N VAL A 542 -17.39 21.66 -3.74
CA VAL A 542 -17.34 20.20 -3.63
C VAL A 542 -15.91 19.75 -3.39
N TYR A 543 -14.97 20.33 -4.14
CA TYR A 543 -13.56 19.96 -4.07
C TYR A 543 -12.95 20.36 -2.73
N MET A 544 -13.27 21.55 -2.20
CA MET A 544 -12.83 21.98 -0.87
C MET A 544 -13.30 21.01 0.22
N ILE A 545 -14.59 20.65 0.21
CA ILE A 545 -15.13 19.70 1.19
C ILE A 545 -14.43 18.34 1.06
N GLN A 546 -14.18 17.86 -0.16
CA GLN A 546 -13.48 16.59 -0.38
C GLN A 546 -12.03 16.61 0.11
N HIS A 547 -11.25 17.63 -0.23
CA HIS A 547 -9.86 17.77 0.23
C HIS A 547 -9.75 17.89 1.76
N LEU A 548 -10.70 18.57 2.41
CA LEU A 548 -10.72 18.71 3.87
C LEU A 548 -11.25 17.45 4.60
N SER A 549 -12.25 16.75 4.04
CA SER A 549 -12.89 15.60 4.69
C SER A 549 -12.24 14.25 4.40
N LYS A 550 -11.52 14.14 3.28
CA LYS A 550 -10.81 12.93 2.84
C LYS A 550 -9.35 13.22 2.48
N PRO A 551 -8.57 13.87 3.35
CA PRO A 551 -7.21 14.26 3.02
C PRO A 551 -6.29 13.08 2.69
N ALA A 552 -6.52 11.92 3.31
CA ALA A 552 -5.76 10.70 3.07
C ALA A 552 -5.88 10.15 1.64
N LEU A 553 -6.88 10.59 0.87
CA LEU A 553 -7.00 10.24 -0.54
C LEU A 553 -5.99 10.99 -1.41
N TYR A 554 -5.37 12.07 -0.95
CA TYR A 554 -4.54 12.90 -1.80
C TYR A 554 -3.08 12.87 -1.31
N GLU A 555 -2.15 12.57 -2.21
CA GLU A 555 -0.71 12.64 -1.89
C GLU A 555 -0.28 14.08 -1.58
N LYS A 556 -0.79 15.04 -2.36
CA LYS A 556 -0.64 16.48 -2.11
C LYS A 556 -2.00 17.18 -2.23
N HIS A 557 -2.23 18.18 -1.40
CA HIS A 557 -3.55 18.81 -1.26
C HIS A 557 -3.63 20.17 -1.98
N ALA A 558 -4.73 20.39 -2.70
CA ALA A 558 -4.94 21.61 -3.48
C ALA A 558 -5.65 22.73 -2.70
N LEU A 559 -5.46 22.82 -1.38
CA LEU A 559 -6.21 23.78 -0.54
C LEU A 559 -5.92 25.24 -0.92
N LEU A 560 -4.65 25.61 -1.12
CA LEU A 560 -4.23 26.95 -1.55
C LEU A 560 -5.01 27.44 -2.80
N PRO A 561 -4.91 26.78 -3.97
CA PRO A 561 -5.59 27.24 -5.18
C PRO A 561 -7.11 27.27 -5.01
N LEU A 562 -7.69 26.33 -4.26
CA LEU A 562 -9.13 26.30 -3.99
C LEU A 562 -9.59 27.51 -3.15
N PHE A 563 -8.86 27.88 -2.09
CA PHE A 563 -9.17 29.06 -1.29
C PHE A 563 -8.99 30.36 -2.07
N MET A 564 -7.94 30.45 -2.91
CA MET A 564 -7.77 31.60 -3.79
C MET A 564 -8.94 31.73 -4.77
N LEU A 565 -9.31 30.66 -5.48
CA LEU A 565 -10.45 30.65 -6.40
C LEU A 565 -11.77 30.98 -5.70
N LEU A 566 -11.95 30.53 -4.46
CA LEU A 566 -13.12 30.85 -3.64
C LEU A 566 -13.32 32.37 -3.48
N SER A 567 -12.23 33.13 -3.33
CA SER A 567 -12.28 34.60 -3.21
C SER A 567 -12.81 35.33 -4.45
N PHE A 568 -12.81 34.67 -5.61
CA PHE A 568 -13.32 35.24 -6.85
C PHE A 568 -14.79 34.91 -7.10
N ILE A 569 -15.34 33.90 -6.42
CA ILE A 569 -16.70 33.41 -6.62
C ILE A 569 -17.67 33.78 -5.48
N ILE A 570 -17.17 34.01 -4.26
CA ILE A 570 -18.00 34.40 -3.10
C ILE A 570 -17.87 35.90 -2.82
N PRO A 571 -18.97 36.61 -2.53
CA PRO A 571 -18.92 38.01 -2.12
C PRO A 571 -18.06 38.21 -0.87
N LYS A 572 -17.23 39.26 -0.88
CA LYS A 572 -16.26 39.59 0.18
C LYS A 572 -16.88 39.62 1.58
N ASP A 573 -18.07 40.18 1.73
CA ASP A 573 -18.71 40.35 3.03
C ASP A 573 -19.19 39.03 3.65
N THR A 574 -19.26 37.95 2.87
CA THR A 574 -19.79 36.64 3.29
C THR A 574 -18.75 35.51 3.25
N ILE A 575 -17.54 35.79 2.74
CA ILE A 575 -16.57 34.73 2.46
C ILE A 575 -16.04 34.06 3.72
N GLU A 576 -15.85 34.81 4.81
CA GLU A 576 -15.37 34.26 6.08
C GLU A 576 -16.38 33.27 6.66
N GLU A 577 -17.66 33.69 6.77
CA GLU A 577 -18.76 32.81 7.22
C GLU A 577 -18.90 31.59 6.32
N TYR A 578 -18.73 31.77 5.01
CA TYR A 578 -18.80 30.68 4.04
C TYR A 578 -17.67 29.68 4.22
N VAL A 579 -16.43 30.14 4.45
CA VAL A 579 -15.27 29.29 4.73
C VAL A 579 -15.47 28.51 6.01
N ASP A 580 -15.89 29.18 7.09
CA ASP A 580 -16.15 28.50 8.37
C ASP A 580 -17.23 27.42 8.19
N HIS A 581 -18.29 27.70 7.41
CA HIS A 581 -19.30 26.70 7.08
C HIS A 581 -18.73 25.53 6.22
N LEU A 582 -17.82 25.77 5.27
CA LEU A 582 -17.19 24.68 4.50
C LEU A 582 -16.33 23.79 5.38
N VAL A 583 -15.58 24.41 6.27
CA VAL A 583 -14.68 23.77 7.23
C VAL A 583 -15.52 22.96 8.23
N GLU A 584 -16.58 23.53 8.80
CA GLU A 584 -17.58 22.81 9.61
C GLU A 584 -18.23 21.65 8.84
N LYS A 585 -18.63 21.85 7.58
CA LYS A 585 -19.24 20.79 6.78
C LYS A 585 -18.27 19.65 6.46
N SER A 586 -16.99 19.96 6.30
CA SER A 586 -15.96 18.94 6.12
C SER A 586 -15.74 18.11 7.38
N HIS A 587 -15.81 18.74 8.55
CA HIS A 587 -15.82 18.06 9.85
C HIS A 587 -17.01 17.11 9.94
N ASP A 588 -18.23 17.58 9.68
CA ASP A 588 -19.44 16.73 9.67
C ASP A 588 -19.26 15.48 8.78
N ASN A 589 -18.70 15.66 7.58
CA ASN A 589 -18.47 14.56 6.64
C ASN A 589 -17.43 13.55 7.15
N ILE A 590 -16.40 14.02 7.88
CA ILE A 590 -15.43 13.13 8.54
C ILE A 590 -16.15 12.26 9.56
N ILE A 591 -16.99 12.86 10.40
CA ILE A 591 -17.71 12.13 11.44
C ILE A 591 -18.75 11.19 10.83
N GLU A 592 -19.55 11.64 9.86
CA GLU A 592 -20.54 10.82 9.17
C GLU A 592 -19.87 9.59 8.54
N SER A 593 -18.74 9.79 7.85
CA SER A 593 -18.01 8.70 7.22
C SER A 593 -17.35 7.75 8.24
N ALA A 594 -16.91 8.24 9.40
CA ALA A 594 -16.44 7.37 10.49
C ALA A 594 -17.58 6.55 11.12
N THR A 595 -18.81 7.07 11.13
CA THR A 595 -19.99 6.40 11.69
C THR A 595 -20.72 5.47 10.71
N GLY A 596 -20.51 5.63 9.39
CA GLY A 596 -21.27 4.94 8.34
C GLY A 596 -21.16 3.40 8.33
N GLY A 597 -20.15 2.83 8.99
CA GLY A 597 -20.00 1.38 9.16
C GLY A 597 -21.03 0.72 10.08
N LEU A 598 -21.74 1.50 10.89
CA LEU A 598 -22.73 1.01 11.85
C LEU A 598 -24.09 0.78 11.18
N LYS A 599 -24.53 -0.48 11.17
CA LYS A 599 -25.86 -0.86 10.68
C LYS A 599 -26.78 -1.20 11.86
N PRO A 600 -27.82 -0.40 12.15
CA PRO A 600 -28.76 -0.70 13.23
C PRO A 600 -29.60 -1.95 12.92
N LEU A 601 -29.84 -2.75 13.94
CA LEU A 601 -30.69 -3.93 13.93
C LEU A 601 -31.92 -3.71 14.80
N LYS A 602 -33.06 -4.29 14.44
CA LYS A 602 -34.25 -4.29 15.30
C LYS A 602 -33.98 -5.17 16.53
N SER A 603 -34.14 -4.61 17.71
CA SER A 603 -34.09 -5.29 19.00
C SER A 603 -35.49 -5.45 19.57
N THR A 604 -35.72 -6.50 20.36
CA THR A 604 -36.94 -6.68 21.16
C THR A 604 -36.87 -5.95 22.50
N THR A 605 -35.68 -5.56 22.96
CA THR A 605 -35.42 -4.85 24.21
C THR A 605 -34.76 -3.50 23.93
N ALA A 606 -35.21 -2.46 24.64
CA ALA A 606 -34.59 -1.14 24.60
C ALA A 606 -33.23 -1.18 25.28
N ILE A 607 -32.18 -0.79 24.54
CA ILE A 607 -30.81 -0.67 25.03
C ILE A 607 -30.47 0.82 24.97
N PRO A 608 -30.44 1.55 26.10
CA PRO A 608 -30.18 2.99 26.13
C PRO A 608 -28.90 3.41 25.41
N GLU A 609 -27.85 2.58 25.48
CA GLU A 609 -26.57 2.77 24.81
C GLU A 609 -26.70 2.67 23.29
N ALA A 610 -27.56 1.77 22.80
CA ALA A 610 -27.86 1.65 21.38
C ALA A 610 -28.62 2.88 20.87
N ASP A 611 -29.58 3.38 21.64
CA ASP A 611 -30.31 4.62 21.32
C ASP A 611 -29.38 5.84 21.35
N ALA A 612 -28.44 5.90 22.31
CA ALA A 612 -27.45 6.97 22.42
C ALA A 612 -26.45 6.95 21.25
N LEU A 613 -25.96 5.76 20.86
CA LEU A 613 -25.09 5.57 19.70
C LEU A 613 -25.84 5.90 18.40
N LEU A 614 -27.09 5.44 18.26
CA LEU A 614 -27.93 5.74 17.11
C LEU A 614 -28.23 7.23 17.01
N LYS A 615 -28.53 7.90 18.13
CA LYS A 615 -28.76 9.34 18.17
C LYS A 615 -27.51 10.11 17.72
N TYR A 616 -26.32 9.68 18.13
CA TYR A 616 -25.06 10.26 17.67
C TYR A 616 -24.85 10.09 16.15
N CYS A 617 -25.14 8.90 15.61
CA CYS A 617 -25.02 8.64 14.17
C CYS A 617 -26.09 9.34 13.31
N ILE A 618 -27.27 9.62 13.88
CA ILE A 618 -28.41 10.19 13.15
C ILE A 618 -28.54 11.70 13.36
N ASP A 619 -27.77 12.30 14.27
CA ASP A 619 -28.00 13.61 14.87
C ASP A 619 -28.65 14.61 13.89
N PRO A 620 -29.96 14.91 14.07
CA PRO A 620 -30.70 15.77 13.16
C PRO A 620 -30.14 17.20 13.13
N ASP A 621 -29.46 17.64 14.20
CA ASP A 621 -28.88 18.98 14.27
C ASP A 621 -27.70 19.11 13.30
N ARG A 622 -26.91 18.04 13.07
CA ARG A 622 -25.86 17.98 12.02
C ARG A 622 -26.41 17.97 10.60
N LYS A 623 -27.67 17.54 10.42
CA LYS A 623 -28.36 17.58 9.11
C LYS A 623 -28.99 18.95 8.85
N SER A 624 -29.20 19.77 9.88
CA SER A 624 -29.92 21.05 9.78
C SER A 624 -29.15 22.18 9.10
N SER A 625 -27.81 22.14 9.12
CA SER A 625 -26.90 23.09 8.43
C SER A 625 -27.10 23.11 6.90
N THR A 626 -27.74 22.10 6.32
CA THR A 626 -28.11 22.07 4.89
C THR A 626 -29.21 23.06 4.49
N ASN A 627 -30.02 23.57 5.43
CA ASN A 627 -31.15 24.47 5.10
C ASN A 627 -30.73 25.93 4.87
N LEU A 628 -29.60 26.39 5.43
CA LEU A 628 -29.11 27.76 5.20
C LEU A 628 -28.69 27.99 3.74
N LEU A 629 -28.22 26.94 3.05
CA LEU A 629 -27.76 26.98 1.66
C LEU A 629 -28.88 27.11 0.61
N LYS A 630 -30.11 26.71 0.96
CA LYS A 630 -31.27 27.01 0.12
C LYS A 630 -31.63 28.49 0.18
N SER A 631 -31.32 29.16 1.30
CA SER A 631 -31.61 30.58 1.47
C SER A 631 -30.66 31.49 0.68
N THR A 632 -29.37 31.15 0.57
CA THR A 632 -28.40 31.92 -0.25
C THR A 632 -28.68 31.80 -1.75
N HIS A 633 -29.12 30.64 -2.26
CA HIS A 633 -29.59 30.54 -3.65
C HIS A 633 -30.90 31.29 -3.92
N SER A 634 -31.78 31.43 -2.93
CA SER A 634 -33.03 32.19 -3.07
C SER A 634 -32.84 33.72 -3.09
N LEU A 635 -31.69 34.23 -2.64
CA LEU A 635 -31.36 35.66 -2.66
C LEU A 635 -30.89 36.18 -4.03
N GLN A 636 -30.44 35.29 -4.94
CA GLN A 636 -30.01 35.68 -6.29
C GLN A 636 -31.07 35.48 -7.39
N THR A 637 -32.15 34.74 -7.13
CA THR A 637 -33.19 34.45 -8.15
C THR A 637 -34.34 35.46 -8.22
N GLN A 638 -34.32 36.55 -7.42
CA GLN A 638 -35.40 37.56 -7.43
C GLN A 638 -35.18 38.74 -8.41
N LYS A 639 -34.26 38.64 -9.38
CA LYS A 639 -34.08 39.65 -10.45
C LYS A 639 -33.96 39.02 -11.83
N SER A 640 -34.99 38.29 -12.26
CA SER A 640 -35.29 38.11 -13.69
C SER A 640 -36.68 37.46 -13.85
N ASN A 641 -37.73 38.26 -13.74
CA ASN A 641 -39.02 37.93 -14.33
C ASN A 641 -39.32 39.03 -15.35
N ASP A 642 -39.34 38.67 -16.63
CA ASP A 642 -40.39 39.07 -17.56
C ASP A 642 -40.27 38.29 -18.89
N GLU A 643 -41.43 37.77 -19.33
CA GLU A 643 -41.80 37.30 -20.68
C GLU A 643 -41.05 36.06 -21.24
N SER A 644 -41.66 34.95 -21.68
CA SER A 644 -42.97 34.74 -22.31
C SER A 644 -43.30 33.23 -22.46
N THR A 645 -44.58 32.93 -22.24
CA THR A 645 -45.51 31.94 -22.85
C THR A 645 -45.06 30.65 -23.58
N SER A 646 -45.71 29.54 -23.14
CA SER A 646 -46.32 28.40 -23.87
C SER A 646 -45.44 27.59 -24.85
N GLU A 647 -45.37 26.27 -24.78
CA GLU A 647 -46.48 25.36 -25.11
C GLU A 647 -46.34 23.96 -24.47
N LYS A 648 -47.50 23.34 -24.28
CA LYS A 648 -47.73 21.98 -23.81
C LYS A 648 -47.54 20.97 -24.96
N SER A 649 -46.99 19.80 -24.65
CA SER A 649 -47.55 18.55 -25.17
C SER A 649 -47.26 17.39 -24.21
N ASN A 650 -48.34 16.67 -23.91
CA ASN A 650 -48.43 15.47 -23.09
C ASN A 650 -47.55 14.34 -23.64
N ASP A 651 -47.10 13.46 -22.75
CA ASP A 651 -47.44 12.04 -22.89
C ASP A 651 -47.32 11.32 -21.53
N GLU A 652 -48.45 10.73 -21.13
CA GLU A 652 -48.58 9.78 -20.03
C GLU A 652 -48.11 8.40 -20.49
N SER A 653 -47.22 7.76 -19.73
CA SER A 653 -47.30 6.31 -19.55
C SER A 653 -46.75 5.89 -18.17
N ASN A 654 -47.65 5.25 -17.42
CA ASN A 654 -47.48 4.34 -16.28
C ASN A 654 -46.07 3.72 -16.15
N SER A 655 -45.47 3.53 -14.98
CA SER A 655 -46.01 2.91 -13.77
C SER A 655 -44.95 2.93 -12.66
N ASP A 656 -45.42 3.05 -11.42
CA ASP A 656 -44.85 2.46 -10.20
C ASP A 656 -43.36 2.65 -9.91
N SER A 657 -43.02 3.82 -9.35
CA SER A 657 -41.94 3.92 -8.37
C SER A 657 -42.49 4.42 -7.04
N GLU A 658 -42.56 3.50 -6.09
CA GLU A 658 -42.86 3.79 -4.69
C GLU A 658 -41.98 4.94 -4.20
N LYS A 659 -42.64 6.02 -3.79
CA LYS A 659 -42.09 7.01 -2.87
C LYS A 659 -41.63 6.32 -1.59
N LYS A 660 -40.36 5.92 -1.52
CA LYS A 660 -39.67 5.67 -0.24
C LYS A 660 -39.33 7.01 0.40
N SER A 661 -40.35 7.69 0.93
CA SER A 661 -40.15 8.57 2.06
C SER A 661 -39.59 7.71 3.20
N SER A 662 -38.41 8.03 3.69
CA SER A 662 -37.80 7.43 4.89
C SER A 662 -38.66 7.72 6.13
N LYS A 663 -39.74 6.96 6.29
CA LYS A 663 -40.38 6.81 7.60
C LYS A 663 -39.33 6.18 8.51
N LEU A 664 -38.93 6.92 9.55
CA LEU A 664 -38.21 6.37 10.70
C LEU A 664 -38.84 5.01 11.07
N PRO A 665 -38.04 3.96 11.34
CA PRO A 665 -38.56 2.69 11.82
C PRO A 665 -39.39 2.98 13.08
N GLY A 666 -40.69 2.67 13.02
CA GLY A 666 -41.61 3.00 14.11
C GLY A 666 -41.19 2.29 15.39
N LYS A 667 -40.97 3.06 16.48
CA LYS A 667 -40.96 2.72 17.92
C LYS A 667 -40.48 1.31 18.35
N GLY A 668 -39.66 0.64 17.56
CA GLY A 668 -38.97 -0.60 17.92
C GLY A 668 -37.60 -0.23 18.46
N SER A 669 -37.21 -0.83 19.57
CA SER A 669 -35.85 -0.71 20.11
C SER A 669 -34.81 -1.15 19.08
N VAL A 670 -33.63 -0.51 19.10
CA VAL A 670 -32.52 -0.79 18.16
C VAL A 670 -31.35 -1.41 18.92
N THR A 671 -30.57 -2.24 18.25
CA THR A 671 -29.27 -2.77 18.72
C THR A 671 -28.27 -2.82 17.56
N PHE A 672 -27.03 -3.22 17.80
CA PHE A 672 -25.98 -3.33 16.79
C PHE A 672 -25.33 -4.72 16.83
N ASN A 673 -24.94 -5.19 15.65
CA ASN A 673 -24.17 -6.42 15.47
C ASN A 673 -22.73 -6.19 15.94
N MET A 674 -22.19 -7.15 16.71
CA MET A 674 -20.82 -7.11 17.22
C MET A 674 -19.74 -6.95 16.13
N ASN A 675 -19.89 -7.65 15.00
CA ASN A 675 -19.02 -7.51 13.84
C ASN A 675 -19.07 -6.09 13.24
N SER A 676 -20.25 -5.45 13.22
CA SER A 676 -20.39 -4.07 12.76
C SER A 676 -19.69 -3.10 13.70
N ILE A 677 -19.78 -3.29 15.02
CA ILE A 677 -19.04 -2.49 16.01
C ILE A 677 -17.54 -2.70 15.83
N ALA A 678 -17.07 -3.95 15.75
CA ALA A 678 -15.66 -4.29 15.58
C ALA A 678 -15.05 -3.67 14.32
N ASN A 679 -15.74 -3.79 13.17
CA ASN A 679 -15.32 -3.18 11.92
C ASN A 679 -15.29 -1.66 12.02
N THR A 680 -16.26 -1.05 12.69
CA THR A 680 -16.32 0.40 12.87
C THR A 680 -15.16 0.89 13.73
N CYS A 681 -14.83 0.21 14.84
CA CYS A 681 -13.68 0.54 15.68
C CYS A 681 -12.36 0.45 14.89
N GLU A 682 -12.17 -0.61 14.09
CA GLU A 682 -10.97 -0.77 13.27
C GLU A 682 -10.82 0.39 12.26
N THR A 683 -11.90 0.69 11.53
CA THR A 683 -11.94 1.80 10.57
C THR A 683 -11.71 3.15 11.26
N LEU A 684 -12.31 3.37 12.42
CA LEU A 684 -12.16 4.59 13.21
C LEU A 684 -10.69 4.84 13.56
N VAL A 685 -9.99 3.83 14.09
CA VAL A 685 -8.57 3.95 14.44
C VAL A 685 -7.71 4.22 13.21
N LYS A 686 -7.89 3.46 12.13
CA LYS A 686 -7.13 3.63 10.88
C LYS A 686 -7.30 5.04 10.32
N ARG A 687 -8.55 5.51 10.23
CA ARG A 687 -8.87 6.85 9.72
C ARG A 687 -8.31 7.93 10.63
N SER A 688 -8.40 7.76 11.94
CA SER A 688 -7.91 8.78 12.88
C SER A 688 -6.40 8.93 12.82
N LYS A 689 -5.65 7.84 12.66
CA LYS A 689 -4.20 7.90 12.38
C LYS A 689 -3.89 8.62 11.07
N GLN A 690 -4.67 8.39 10.02
CA GLN A 690 -4.50 9.08 8.73
C GLN A 690 -4.84 10.58 8.82
N LEU A 691 -5.92 10.93 9.50
CA LEU A 691 -6.32 12.32 9.74
C LEU A 691 -5.30 13.05 10.61
N GLN A 692 -4.83 12.42 11.69
CA GLN A 692 -3.75 12.94 12.52
C GLN A 692 -2.54 13.28 11.67
N LYS A 693 -2.08 12.30 10.87
CA LYS A 693 -0.93 12.48 10.01
C LYS A 693 -1.09 13.68 9.08
N PHE A 694 -2.24 13.83 8.43
CA PHE A 694 -2.49 14.98 7.56
C PHE A 694 -2.47 16.30 8.34
N TYR A 695 -3.25 16.41 9.42
CA TYR A 695 -3.40 17.68 10.12
C TYR A 695 -2.17 18.06 10.96
N GLU A 696 -1.35 17.09 11.38
CA GLU A 696 -0.10 17.33 12.12
C GLU A 696 1.12 17.45 11.18
N ASP A 697 1.27 16.60 10.16
CA ASP A 697 2.44 16.63 9.25
C ASP A 697 2.31 17.73 8.17
N SER A 698 1.11 18.03 7.68
CA SER A 698 0.93 18.99 6.56
C SER A 698 1.05 20.46 6.97
N SER A 699 1.37 20.76 8.23
CA SER A 699 1.59 22.13 8.74
C SER A 699 0.55 23.12 8.20
N LEU A 700 -0.72 22.79 8.38
CA LEU A 700 -1.84 23.58 7.88
C LEU A 700 -2.12 24.78 8.79
N PRO A 701 -2.49 25.94 8.24
CA PRO A 701 -2.99 27.07 9.01
C PRO A 701 -4.12 26.66 9.98
N ASN A 702 -4.12 27.23 11.19
CA ASN A 702 -5.09 26.91 12.26
C ASN A 702 -6.56 27.03 11.85
N PHE A 703 -6.92 27.96 10.95
CA PHE A 703 -8.31 28.10 10.49
C PHE A 703 -8.79 26.92 9.62
N ILE A 704 -7.84 26.14 9.07
CA ILE A 704 -8.08 24.91 8.32
C ILE A 704 -7.91 23.70 9.25
N ASN A 705 -6.96 23.78 10.19
CA ASN A 705 -6.60 22.67 11.05
C ASN A 705 -7.64 22.43 12.15
N GLN A 706 -8.53 21.46 11.92
CA GLN A 706 -9.60 21.08 12.85
C GLN A 706 -9.26 19.85 13.71
N TRP A 707 -8.03 19.37 13.70
CA TRP A 707 -7.69 18.06 14.26
C TRP A 707 -8.15 17.85 15.69
N GLU A 708 -7.95 18.83 16.57
CA GLU A 708 -8.32 18.68 17.98
C GLU A 708 -9.84 18.56 18.17
N SER A 709 -10.62 19.29 17.37
CA SER A 709 -12.09 19.18 17.37
C SER A 709 -12.54 17.81 16.86
N ILE A 710 -11.96 17.37 15.73
CA ILE A 710 -12.25 16.06 15.13
C ILE A 710 -11.85 14.94 16.11
N ARG A 711 -10.67 15.03 16.73
CA ARG A 711 -10.15 14.05 17.69
C ARG A 711 -11.07 13.94 18.90
N SER A 712 -11.56 15.07 19.43
CA SER A 712 -12.49 15.11 20.55
C SER A 712 -13.82 14.42 20.21
N GLU A 713 -14.41 14.69 19.05
CA GLU A 713 -15.66 14.04 18.62
C GLU A 713 -15.49 12.56 18.31
N LEU A 714 -14.41 12.20 17.61
CA LEU A 714 -14.11 10.79 17.33
C LEU A 714 -13.78 10.01 18.63
N ARG A 715 -13.20 10.67 19.63
CA ARG A 715 -13.03 10.12 20.99
C ARG A 715 -14.38 9.91 21.67
N GLU A 716 -15.31 10.86 21.57
CA GLU A 716 -16.67 10.66 22.09
C GLU A 716 -17.38 9.49 21.40
N PHE A 717 -17.22 9.37 20.07
CA PHE A 717 -17.76 8.25 19.31
C PHE A 717 -17.14 6.92 19.75
N ALA A 718 -15.82 6.87 19.94
CA ALA A 718 -15.09 5.73 20.50
C ALA A 718 -15.66 5.31 21.88
N TYR A 719 -15.96 6.27 22.76
CA TYR A 719 -16.62 5.99 24.04
C TYR A 719 -18.02 5.37 23.87
N LYS A 720 -18.83 5.85 22.92
CA LYS A 720 -20.15 5.29 22.67
C LYS A 720 -20.08 3.87 22.08
N LEU A 721 -19.12 3.60 21.19
CA LEU A 721 -18.86 2.25 20.66
C LEU A 721 -18.48 1.28 21.79
N LEU A 722 -17.63 1.72 22.72
CA LEU A 722 -17.25 0.93 23.89
C LEU A 722 -18.43 0.63 24.81
N LYS A 723 -19.23 1.65 25.14
CA LYS A 723 -20.42 1.46 25.99
C LYS A 723 -21.42 0.50 25.35
N MET A 724 -21.59 0.59 24.02
CA MET A 724 -22.41 -0.37 23.28
C MET A 724 -21.84 -1.79 23.36
N PHE A 725 -20.52 -1.96 23.23
CA PHE A 725 -19.87 -3.26 23.39
C PHE A 725 -20.12 -3.88 24.77
N LEU A 726 -20.00 -3.08 25.84
CA LEU A 726 -20.17 -3.54 27.22
C LEU A 726 -21.58 -4.07 27.55
N VAL A 727 -22.62 -3.62 26.83
CA VAL A 727 -24.01 -4.05 27.04
C VAL A 727 -24.47 -5.13 26.08
N LEU A 728 -23.63 -5.54 25.12
CA LEU A 728 -23.94 -6.66 24.24
C LEU A 728 -23.78 -7.99 24.99
N ASN A 729 -24.70 -8.92 24.71
CA ASN A 729 -24.54 -10.28 25.20
C ASN A 729 -23.44 -11.00 24.43
N HIS A 730 -22.26 -11.12 25.04
CA HIS A 730 -21.10 -11.74 24.42
C HIS A 730 -21.29 -13.24 24.14
N SER A 731 -22.20 -13.94 24.85
CA SER A 731 -22.49 -15.36 24.61
C SER A 731 -23.06 -15.62 23.22
N ASP A 732 -23.76 -14.62 22.65
CA ASP A 732 -24.44 -14.73 21.36
C ASP A 732 -23.56 -14.25 20.20
N CYS A 733 -22.35 -13.77 20.50
CA CYS A 733 -21.40 -13.23 19.54
C CYS A 733 -20.41 -14.29 19.09
N SER A 734 -19.93 -14.20 17.84
CA SER A 734 -18.80 -15.04 17.42
C SER A 734 -17.51 -14.62 18.12
N ASP A 735 -16.69 -15.58 18.53
CA ASP A 735 -15.38 -15.30 19.15
C ASP A 735 -14.50 -14.44 18.21
N SER A 736 -14.59 -14.67 16.89
CA SER A 736 -13.88 -13.89 15.88
C SER A 736 -14.24 -12.40 15.91
N SER A 737 -15.53 -12.06 15.95
CA SER A 737 -15.97 -10.65 16.03
C SER A 737 -15.59 -10.01 17.35
N THR A 738 -15.65 -10.78 18.44
CA THR A 738 -15.24 -10.33 19.77
C THR A 738 -13.76 -9.99 19.81
N PHE A 739 -12.90 -10.87 19.29
CA PHE A 739 -11.46 -10.64 19.24
C PHE A 739 -11.08 -9.52 18.29
N LYS A 740 -11.77 -9.40 17.16
CA LYS A 740 -11.57 -8.28 16.24
C LYS A 740 -11.79 -6.94 16.95
N PHE A 741 -12.85 -6.83 17.76
CA PHE A 741 -13.07 -5.65 18.58
C PHE A 741 -11.97 -5.45 19.62
N ILE A 742 -11.54 -6.51 20.32
CA ILE A 742 -10.47 -6.42 21.34
C ILE A 742 -9.20 -5.76 20.77
N TYR A 743 -8.73 -6.21 19.60
CA TYR A 743 -7.54 -5.64 18.97
C TYR A 743 -7.76 -4.18 18.55
N ALA A 744 -8.91 -3.88 17.93
CA ALA A 744 -9.24 -2.52 17.52
C ALA A 744 -9.36 -1.57 18.72
N TYR A 745 -10.00 -2.02 19.80
CA TYR A 745 -10.20 -1.27 21.02
C TYR A 745 -8.89 -0.94 21.72
N ARG A 746 -7.93 -1.88 21.77
CA ARG A 746 -6.60 -1.63 22.35
C ARG A 746 -5.90 -0.47 21.65
N GLU A 747 -5.89 -0.48 20.32
CA GLU A 747 -5.30 0.63 19.56
C GLU A 747 -6.06 1.95 19.78
N MET A 748 -7.39 1.88 19.83
CA MET A 748 -8.26 3.03 20.09
C MET A 748 -8.01 3.65 21.47
N PHE A 749 -7.86 2.81 22.50
CA PHE A 749 -7.55 3.23 23.87
C PHE A 749 -6.23 4.00 23.93
N THR A 750 -5.17 3.46 23.32
CA THR A 750 -3.87 4.11 23.27
C THR A 750 -3.92 5.41 22.45
N PHE A 751 -4.64 5.41 21.32
CA PHE A 751 -4.70 6.57 20.42
C PHE A 751 -5.47 7.76 21.02
N TYR A 752 -6.61 7.51 21.66
CA TYR A 752 -7.45 8.57 22.22
C TYR A 752 -7.22 8.83 23.71
N GLU A 753 -6.24 8.17 24.34
CA GLU A 753 -5.96 8.33 25.77
C GLU A 753 -7.24 8.20 26.60
N ILE A 754 -7.99 7.12 26.36
CA ILE A 754 -9.22 6.83 27.09
C ILE A 754 -8.89 6.64 28.58
N GLU A 755 -9.81 7.05 29.47
CA GLU A 755 -9.62 6.97 30.92
C GLU A 755 -9.28 5.56 31.41
N GLU A 756 -8.42 5.44 32.44
CA GLU A 756 -7.95 4.14 32.96
C GLU A 756 -9.09 3.22 33.45
N GLU A 757 -10.23 3.78 33.84
CA GLU A 757 -11.43 3.00 34.20
C GLU A 757 -11.94 2.13 33.04
N TYR A 758 -11.69 2.56 31.81
CA TYR A 758 -12.00 1.81 30.59
C TYR A 758 -10.77 1.11 30.02
N SER A 759 -9.71 0.92 30.80
CA SER A 759 -8.56 0.15 30.35
C SER A 759 -9.01 -1.15 29.69
N PRO A 760 -8.45 -1.54 28.53
CA PRO A 760 -8.71 -2.84 27.91
C PRO A 760 -8.57 -3.97 28.93
N TYR A 761 -7.76 -3.76 29.98
CA TYR A 761 -7.66 -4.71 31.07
C TYR A 761 -8.97 -4.94 31.81
N VAL A 762 -9.54 -3.88 32.38
CA VAL A 762 -10.72 -3.92 33.25
C VAL A 762 -11.92 -4.49 32.50
N ILE A 763 -12.06 -4.10 31.24
CA ILE A 763 -13.22 -4.44 30.41
C ILE A 763 -13.13 -5.86 29.84
N LEU A 764 -11.95 -6.28 29.40
CA LEU A 764 -11.81 -7.54 28.66
C LEU A 764 -11.50 -8.74 29.54
N LEU A 765 -11.10 -8.53 30.79
CA LEU A 765 -10.80 -9.60 31.75
C LEU A 765 -11.95 -10.60 31.91
N PRO A 766 -13.20 -10.20 32.20
CA PRO A 766 -14.31 -11.15 32.33
C PRO A 766 -14.60 -11.91 31.03
N ILE A 767 -14.45 -11.24 29.88
CA ILE A 767 -14.75 -11.81 28.55
C ILE A 767 -13.74 -12.89 28.18
N ILE A 768 -12.47 -12.67 28.49
CA ILE A 768 -11.40 -13.63 28.21
C ILE A 768 -11.46 -14.81 29.17
N LEU A 769 -11.77 -14.58 30.45
CA LEU A 769 -12.00 -15.67 31.40
C LEU A 769 -13.20 -16.55 31.00
N ASP A 770 -14.31 -15.95 30.55
CA ASP A 770 -15.44 -16.69 29.99
C ASP A 770 -15.03 -17.52 28.76
N TRP A 771 -14.26 -16.92 27.85
CA TRP A 771 -13.73 -17.63 26.69
C TRP A 771 -12.82 -18.81 27.08
N ILE A 772 -11.92 -18.65 28.06
CA ILE A 772 -11.10 -19.75 28.59
C ILE A 772 -12.00 -20.86 29.14
N GLY A 773 -13.10 -20.52 29.83
CA GLY A 773 -14.11 -21.47 30.28
C GLY A 773 -14.74 -22.26 29.13
N ARG A 774 -15.27 -21.57 28.12
CA ARG A 774 -15.92 -22.18 26.94
C ARG A 774 -14.95 -23.04 26.10
N VAL A 775 -13.70 -22.60 25.95
CA VAL A 775 -12.65 -23.39 25.30
C VAL A 775 -12.26 -24.59 26.15
N GLY A 776 -12.25 -24.44 27.48
CA GLY A 776 -11.98 -25.53 28.41
C GLY A 776 -12.92 -26.72 28.25
N GLU A 777 -14.22 -26.48 28.13
CA GLU A 777 -15.20 -27.55 27.86
C GLU A 777 -14.85 -28.31 26.56
N LYS A 778 -14.55 -27.58 25.49
CA LYS A 778 -14.15 -28.18 24.20
C LYS A 778 -12.84 -28.94 24.29
N MET A 779 -11.86 -28.44 25.07
CA MET A 779 -10.58 -29.11 25.28
C MET A 779 -10.74 -30.42 26.07
N VAL A 780 -11.64 -30.45 27.07
CA VAL A 780 -11.96 -31.66 27.82
C VAL A 780 -12.61 -32.71 26.91
N ASP A 781 -13.62 -32.32 26.14
CA ASP A 781 -14.29 -33.20 25.17
C ASP A 781 -13.32 -33.74 24.12
N TRP A 782 -12.45 -32.85 23.61
CA TRP A 782 -11.43 -33.22 22.65
C TRP A 782 -10.44 -34.22 23.27
N THR A 783 -10.00 -34.00 24.51
CA THR A 783 -9.09 -34.90 25.23
C THR A 783 -9.67 -36.31 25.37
N ASN A 784 -10.95 -36.41 25.74
CA ASN A 784 -11.67 -37.69 25.83
C ASN A 784 -11.73 -38.40 24.48
N ASN A 785 -12.04 -37.65 23.43
CA ASN A 785 -12.13 -38.17 22.07
C ASN A 785 -10.77 -38.59 21.49
N ALA A 786 -9.69 -37.89 21.84
CA ALA A 786 -8.35 -38.21 21.38
C ALA A 786 -7.96 -39.64 21.76
N ILE A 787 -8.16 -40.07 23.01
CA ILE A 787 -7.85 -41.45 23.45
C ILE A 787 -8.84 -42.46 22.87
N LYS A 788 -10.11 -42.06 22.70
CA LYS A 788 -11.18 -42.93 22.19
C LYS A 788 -10.94 -43.32 20.73
N PHE A 789 -10.52 -42.36 19.89
CA PHE A 789 -10.35 -42.55 18.45
C PHE A 789 -8.93 -42.82 18.00
N ASP A 790 -7.93 -42.66 18.87
CA ASP A 790 -6.55 -43.02 18.57
C ASP A 790 -6.43 -44.53 18.32
N LYS A 791 -5.74 -44.87 17.24
CA LYS A 791 -5.42 -46.25 16.84
C LYS A 791 -4.21 -46.81 17.60
N PHE A 792 -3.47 -45.95 18.29
CA PHE A 792 -2.21 -46.24 18.97
C PHE A 792 -1.20 -46.87 18.02
N GLU A 793 -1.00 -46.22 16.88
CA GLU A 793 0.06 -46.54 15.92
C GLU A 793 1.24 -45.58 16.14
N ILE A 794 2.45 -46.00 15.78
CA ILE A 794 3.64 -45.17 15.92
C ILE A 794 3.59 -44.04 14.89
N GLU A 795 3.45 -42.80 15.36
CA GLU A 795 3.58 -41.62 14.52
C GLU A 795 4.96 -40.98 14.70
N ASP A 796 5.38 -40.78 15.95
CA ASP A 796 6.73 -40.30 16.24
C ASP A 796 7.71 -41.47 16.22
N LYS A 797 8.57 -41.56 15.21
CA LYS A 797 9.56 -42.64 15.09
C LYS A 797 10.62 -42.62 16.18
N THR A 798 10.90 -41.44 16.76
CA THR A 798 11.95 -41.24 17.77
C THR A 798 11.45 -41.62 19.16
N GLN A 799 10.30 -41.11 19.55
CA GLN A 799 9.68 -41.36 20.85
C GLN A 799 8.79 -42.62 20.85
N ARG A 800 8.44 -43.12 19.65
CA ARG A 800 7.53 -44.26 19.43
C ARG A 800 6.14 -44.04 20.03
N THR A 801 5.70 -42.78 20.09
CA THR A 801 4.38 -42.36 20.59
C THR A 801 3.34 -42.34 19.46
N SER A 802 2.06 -42.34 19.84
CA SER A 802 0.95 -42.11 18.91
C SER A 802 0.56 -40.63 18.82
N SER A 803 -0.37 -40.31 17.92
CA SER A 803 -0.79 -38.94 17.63
C SER A 803 -1.39 -38.23 18.84
N SER A 804 -2.17 -38.94 19.66
CA SER A 804 -3.00 -38.30 20.70
C SER A 804 -2.24 -37.46 21.72
N LEU A 805 -1.00 -37.84 22.06
CA LEU A 805 -0.15 -37.04 22.95
C LEU A 805 0.30 -35.74 22.29
N LYS A 806 0.79 -35.84 21.06
CA LYS A 806 1.28 -34.70 20.28
C LYS A 806 0.15 -33.73 19.97
N ASP A 807 -0.99 -34.27 19.54
CA ASP A 807 -2.19 -33.50 19.23
C ASP A 807 -2.71 -32.75 20.47
N LEU A 808 -2.68 -33.38 21.66
CA LEU A 808 -3.10 -32.74 22.91
C LEU A 808 -2.23 -31.52 23.24
N ILE A 809 -0.92 -31.67 23.19
CA ILE A 809 0.03 -30.58 23.45
C ILE A 809 -0.09 -29.49 22.39
N GLU A 810 -0.37 -29.85 21.14
CA GLU A 810 -0.58 -28.89 20.06
C GLU A 810 -1.86 -28.06 20.28
N VAL A 811 -2.96 -28.67 20.73
CA VAL A 811 -4.18 -27.94 21.10
C VAL A 811 -3.91 -26.96 22.25
N PHE A 812 -3.09 -27.35 23.23
CA PHE A 812 -2.68 -26.45 24.32
C PHE A 812 -1.87 -25.26 23.78
N ARG A 813 -0.93 -25.53 22.86
CA ARG A 813 -0.08 -24.52 22.23
C ARG A 813 -0.88 -23.51 21.41
N GLN A 814 -1.75 -23.97 20.51
CA GLN A 814 -2.56 -23.11 19.66
C GLN A 814 -3.51 -22.22 20.47
N SER A 815 -4.13 -22.79 21.51
CA SER A 815 -5.03 -22.03 22.39
C SER A 815 -4.25 -20.99 23.22
N PHE A 816 -3.01 -21.30 23.63
CA PHE A 816 -2.15 -20.34 24.32
C PHE A 816 -1.60 -19.24 23.41
N GLU A 817 -1.33 -19.54 22.14
CA GLU A 817 -0.84 -18.55 21.17
C GLU A 817 -1.80 -17.36 21.07
N PHE A 818 -3.11 -17.61 21.13
CA PHE A 818 -4.12 -16.57 21.24
C PHE A 818 -3.89 -15.67 22.47
N ILE A 819 -3.78 -16.24 23.67
CA ILE A 819 -3.51 -15.48 24.91
C ILE A 819 -2.23 -14.67 24.77
N SER A 820 -1.18 -15.26 24.19
CA SER A 820 0.10 -14.57 23.96
C SER A 820 0.00 -13.40 22.97
N SER A 821 -0.88 -13.50 21.97
CA SER A 821 -1.07 -12.48 20.93
C SER A 821 -1.73 -11.20 21.45
N LEU A 822 -2.40 -11.28 22.61
CA LEU A 822 -3.02 -10.13 23.26
C LEU A 822 -1.99 -9.10 23.74
N LYS A 823 -0.69 -9.46 23.80
CA LYS A 823 0.44 -8.57 24.17
C LYS A 823 0.09 -7.64 25.33
N TRP A 824 -0.25 -8.22 26.46
CA TRP A 824 -0.73 -7.50 27.62
C TRP A 824 0.44 -7.17 28.54
N ASP A 825 0.62 -5.89 28.83
CA ASP A 825 1.72 -5.42 29.69
C ASP A 825 1.32 -5.32 31.18
N HIS A 826 0.11 -5.75 31.53
CA HIS A 826 -0.43 -5.64 32.89
C HIS A 826 -0.03 -6.87 33.74
N PRO A 827 0.40 -6.71 35.01
CA PRO A 827 0.80 -7.83 35.88
C PRO A 827 -0.24 -8.95 35.97
N SER A 828 -1.52 -8.60 35.93
CA SER A 828 -2.62 -9.56 35.97
C SER A 828 -2.76 -10.49 34.75
N ILE A 829 -1.91 -10.37 33.72
CA ILE A 829 -1.82 -11.43 32.68
C ILE A 829 -1.47 -12.79 33.31
N GLU A 830 -0.80 -12.77 34.46
CA GLU A 830 -0.59 -13.93 35.30
C GLU A 830 -1.91 -14.70 35.57
N GLU A 831 -3.01 -14.00 35.81
CA GLU A 831 -4.31 -14.64 36.09
C GLU A 831 -4.81 -15.45 34.88
N PHE A 832 -4.71 -14.93 33.66
CA PHE A 832 -5.07 -15.66 32.44
C PHE A 832 -4.16 -16.88 32.23
N VAL A 833 -2.86 -16.66 32.36
CA VAL A 833 -1.85 -17.69 32.13
C VAL A 833 -2.02 -18.82 33.15
N MET A 834 -2.21 -18.50 34.43
CA MET A 834 -2.43 -19.50 35.48
C MET A 834 -3.77 -20.23 35.31
N THR A 835 -4.85 -19.51 34.97
CA THR A 835 -6.16 -20.13 34.74
C THR A 835 -6.10 -21.10 33.57
N PHE A 836 -5.46 -20.69 32.47
CA PHE A 836 -5.27 -21.54 31.30
C PHE A 836 -4.34 -22.74 31.57
N LEU A 837 -3.22 -22.54 32.28
CA LEU A 837 -2.33 -23.63 32.68
C LEU A 837 -3.03 -24.65 33.60
N ASN A 838 -3.88 -24.18 34.52
CA ASN A 838 -4.68 -25.06 35.37
C ASN A 838 -5.67 -25.91 34.55
N LEU A 839 -6.33 -25.30 33.56
CA LEU A 839 -7.21 -26.00 32.63
C LEU A 839 -6.43 -27.07 31.84
N CYS A 840 -5.30 -26.71 31.24
CA CYS A 840 -4.45 -27.66 30.51
C CYS A 840 -3.96 -28.79 31.43
N GLY A 841 -3.59 -28.47 32.68
CA GLY A 841 -3.22 -29.45 33.69
C GLY A 841 -4.37 -30.40 34.05
N ALA A 842 -5.62 -29.91 34.08
CA ALA A 842 -6.80 -30.74 34.28
C ALA A 842 -7.06 -31.67 33.09
N CYS A 843 -6.97 -31.16 31.85
CA CYS A 843 -7.04 -31.99 30.65
C CYS A 843 -5.95 -33.07 30.64
N LEU A 844 -4.73 -32.75 31.06
CA LEU A 844 -3.64 -33.72 31.14
C LEU A 844 -3.88 -34.81 32.18
N ARG A 845 -4.46 -34.47 33.34
CA ARG A 845 -4.90 -35.46 34.34
C ARG A 845 -5.97 -36.39 33.78
N ASN A 846 -6.97 -35.83 33.10
CA ASN A 846 -8.02 -36.60 32.46
C ASN A 846 -7.46 -37.54 31.36
N TYR A 847 -6.52 -37.06 30.54
CA TYR A 847 -5.81 -37.88 29.55
C TYR A 847 -5.08 -39.05 30.23
N PHE A 848 -4.35 -38.76 31.32
CA PHE A 848 -3.63 -39.77 32.09
C PHE A 848 -4.55 -40.84 32.70
N GLU A 849 -5.66 -40.44 33.33
CA GLU A 849 -6.61 -41.37 33.96
C GLU A 849 -7.25 -42.27 32.92
N THR A 850 -7.72 -41.69 31.81
CA THR A 850 -8.37 -42.43 30.72
C THR A 850 -7.38 -43.40 30.04
N LEU A 851 -6.14 -42.97 29.82
CA LEU A 851 -5.09 -43.83 29.25
C LEU A 851 -4.72 -44.98 30.20
N THR A 852 -4.65 -44.71 31.51
CA THR A 852 -4.39 -45.72 32.54
C THR A 852 -5.49 -46.79 32.55
N LEU A 853 -6.76 -46.39 32.55
CA LEU A 853 -7.89 -47.32 32.49
C LEU A 853 -7.84 -48.19 31.24
N LYS A 854 -7.49 -47.61 30.08
CA LYS A 854 -7.36 -48.35 28.82
C LYS A 854 -6.22 -49.38 28.87
N ILE A 855 -5.06 -49.03 29.46
CA ILE A 855 -3.95 -49.97 29.69
C ILE A 855 -4.39 -51.11 30.62
N LEU A 856 -5.05 -50.79 31.74
CA LEU A 856 -5.44 -51.77 32.74
C LEU A 856 -6.53 -52.74 32.23
N SER A 857 -7.39 -52.29 31.31
CA SER A 857 -8.43 -53.14 30.68
C SER A 857 -7.86 -54.35 29.91
N PHE A 858 -6.58 -54.30 29.52
CA PHE A 858 -5.92 -55.43 28.86
C PHE A 858 -5.62 -56.61 29.79
N PHE A 859 -5.46 -56.35 31.10
CA PHE A 859 -5.07 -57.39 32.04
C PHE A 859 -6.30 -58.16 32.56
N PRO A 860 -6.23 -59.49 32.68
CA PRO A 860 -7.29 -60.26 33.33
C PRO A 860 -7.53 -59.78 34.77
N GLU A 861 -8.80 -59.72 35.17
CA GLU A 861 -9.19 -59.23 36.50
C GLU A 861 -8.48 -60.00 37.65
N SER A 862 -8.25 -61.30 37.46
CA SER A 862 -7.50 -62.13 38.42
C SER A 862 -6.07 -61.64 38.65
N ILE A 863 -5.41 -61.11 37.61
CA ILE A 863 -4.04 -60.59 37.72
C ILE A 863 -4.05 -59.25 38.47
N LEU A 864 -5.02 -58.39 38.16
CA LEU A 864 -5.15 -57.09 38.82
C LEU A 864 -5.40 -57.24 40.34
N HIS A 865 -6.25 -58.18 40.75
CA HIS A 865 -6.51 -58.47 42.16
C HIS A 865 -5.30 -59.14 42.86
N GLU A 866 -4.58 -60.02 42.18
CA GLU A 866 -3.40 -60.69 42.77
C GLU A 866 -2.19 -59.76 42.91
N PHE A 867 -2.08 -58.73 42.06
CA PHE A 867 -0.96 -57.77 42.07
C PHE A 867 -0.91 -56.88 43.32
N ASN A 868 -2.05 -56.66 43.99
CA ASN A 868 -2.19 -55.96 45.28
C ASN A 868 -1.34 -54.67 45.42
N ASN A 869 -1.50 -53.73 44.48
CA ASN A 869 -0.81 -52.44 44.50
C ASN A 869 -1.82 -51.31 44.76
N GLU A 870 -1.60 -50.50 45.79
CA GLU A 870 -2.55 -49.43 46.21
C GLU A 870 -2.88 -48.45 45.07
N THR A 871 -1.88 -48.06 44.27
CA THR A 871 -2.03 -47.13 43.15
C THR A 871 -2.88 -47.71 42.03
N ILE A 872 -2.71 -49.01 41.71
CA ILE A 872 -3.54 -49.69 40.69
C ILE A 872 -4.94 -50.00 41.23
N ASN A 873 -5.05 -50.37 42.50
CA ASN A 873 -6.31 -50.68 43.15
C ASN A 873 -7.30 -49.50 43.12
N HIS A 874 -6.80 -48.26 43.09
CA HIS A 874 -7.61 -47.06 42.92
C HIS A 874 -8.44 -47.06 41.63
N PHE A 875 -7.92 -47.62 40.53
CA PHE A 875 -8.56 -47.63 39.21
C PHE A 875 -9.47 -48.86 38.98
N ILE A 876 -9.37 -49.90 39.81
CA ILE A 876 -10.13 -51.14 39.65
C ILE A 876 -11.66 -50.95 39.66
N PRO A 877 -12.25 -50.09 40.53
CA PRO A 877 -13.70 -49.85 40.51
C PRO A 877 -14.21 -49.34 39.16
N ASP A 878 -13.45 -48.47 38.50
CA ASP A 878 -13.85 -47.77 37.28
C ASP A 878 -13.70 -48.66 36.01
N LEU A 879 -12.84 -49.68 36.06
CA LEU A 879 -12.69 -50.66 34.97
C LEU A 879 -13.98 -51.41 34.64
N LYS A 880 -14.89 -51.56 35.62
CA LYS A 880 -16.19 -52.24 35.41
C LYS A 880 -17.10 -51.47 34.45
N PHE A 881 -16.99 -50.15 34.39
CA PHE A 881 -17.79 -49.31 33.51
C PHE A 881 -17.21 -49.29 32.09
N VAL A 882 -15.88 -49.26 31.96
CA VAL A 882 -15.18 -49.23 30.66
C VAL A 882 -15.48 -50.47 29.80
N ASN A 883 -15.62 -51.65 30.41
CA ASN A 883 -15.88 -52.90 29.70
C ASN A 883 -17.31 -53.05 29.12
N TYR A 884 -18.27 -52.19 29.52
CA TYR A 884 -19.67 -52.29 29.08
C TYR A 884 -20.01 -51.36 27.90
N GLU A 885 -19.29 -50.26 27.71
CA GLU A 885 -19.68 -49.22 26.74
C GLU A 885 -19.09 -49.38 25.34
N SER A 886 -18.27 -50.41 25.11
CA SER A 886 -17.38 -50.41 23.96
C SER A 886 -17.54 -51.60 23.02
N GLY A 887 -18.14 -51.36 21.86
CA GLY A 887 -17.77 -52.06 20.62
C GLY A 887 -16.35 -51.67 20.14
N GLN A 888 -15.40 -51.49 21.06
CA GLN A 888 -14.06 -50.93 20.80
C GLN A 888 -13.14 -51.90 20.08
N GLN A 889 -12.18 -51.32 19.36
CA GLN A 889 -10.98 -51.98 18.87
C GLN A 889 -10.39 -52.89 19.94
N VAL A 890 -10.12 -54.14 19.56
CA VAL A 890 -9.38 -55.09 20.39
C VAL A 890 -8.02 -54.47 20.73
N VAL A 891 -7.80 -54.14 22.01
CA VAL A 891 -6.52 -53.63 22.50
C VAL A 891 -5.47 -54.70 22.25
N THR A 892 -4.50 -54.39 21.37
CA THR A 892 -3.41 -55.30 21.04
C THR A 892 -2.21 -55.06 21.96
N PRO A 893 -1.36 -56.06 22.20
CA PRO A 893 -0.10 -55.90 22.92
C PRO A 893 0.74 -54.72 22.39
N LYS A 894 0.84 -54.60 21.06
CA LYS A 894 1.50 -53.48 20.37
C LYS A 894 0.91 -52.12 20.76
N SER A 895 -0.42 -51.98 20.75
CA SER A 895 -1.09 -50.72 21.12
C SER A 895 -0.76 -50.30 22.56
N ILE A 896 -0.59 -51.25 23.49
CA ILE A 896 -0.27 -50.93 24.89
C ILE A 896 1.15 -50.45 25.04
N PHE A 897 2.11 -51.05 24.32
CA PHE A 897 3.49 -50.56 24.32
C PHE A 897 3.57 -49.10 23.83
N ILE A 898 2.74 -48.74 22.84
CA ILE A 898 2.66 -47.37 22.34
C ILE A 898 1.97 -46.46 23.37
N MET A 899 0.90 -46.91 24.03
CA MET A 899 0.28 -46.19 25.15
C MET A 899 1.27 -45.93 26.29
N ILE A 900 2.14 -46.89 26.60
CA ILE A 900 3.20 -46.74 27.60
C ILE A 900 4.22 -45.69 27.17
N ASN A 901 4.60 -45.63 25.90
CA ASN A 901 5.48 -44.57 25.42
C ASN A 901 4.82 -43.20 25.61
N ASN A 902 3.53 -43.04 25.25
CA ASN A 902 2.80 -41.79 25.52
C ASN A 902 2.84 -41.44 27.01
N PHE A 903 2.67 -42.44 27.87
CA PHE A 903 2.74 -42.30 29.32
C PHE A 903 4.10 -41.82 29.81
N VAL A 904 5.19 -42.36 29.26
CA VAL A 904 6.57 -42.01 29.62
C VAL A 904 6.90 -40.58 29.20
N PHE A 905 6.47 -40.16 27.99
CA PHE A 905 6.78 -38.84 27.45
C PHE A 905 5.81 -37.73 27.88
N LEU A 906 4.66 -38.07 28.49
CA LEU A 906 3.66 -37.10 28.96
C LEU A 906 4.28 -35.99 29.82
N ARG A 907 5.19 -36.36 30.73
CA ARG A 907 5.84 -35.41 31.65
C ARG A 907 6.82 -34.49 30.95
N SER A 908 7.64 -35.02 30.03
CA SER A 908 8.58 -34.19 29.27
C SER A 908 7.83 -33.23 28.35
N SER A 909 6.81 -33.71 27.63
CA SER A 909 6.03 -32.87 26.71
C SER A 909 5.27 -31.75 27.45
N TRP A 910 4.74 -32.04 28.64
CA TRP A 910 4.17 -31.00 29.50
C TRP A 910 5.22 -30.00 29.99
N SER A 911 6.39 -30.47 30.43
CA SER A 911 7.46 -29.59 30.88
C SER A 911 7.95 -28.66 29.76
N ASP A 912 8.04 -29.16 28.53
CA ASP A 912 8.40 -28.38 27.35
C ASP A 912 7.34 -27.31 27.05
N PHE A 913 6.05 -27.65 27.17
CA PHE A 913 4.96 -26.69 27.02
C PHE A 913 4.93 -25.63 28.12
N ALA A 914 5.09 -26.02 29.39
CA ALA A 914 5.16 -25.09 30.52
C ALA A 914 6.35 -24.13 30.38
N LYS A 915 7.49 -24.63 29.91
CA LYS A 915 8.65 -23.79 29.60
C LYS A 915 8.38 -22.84 28.44
N TYR A 916 7.71 -23.29 27.38
CA TYR A 916 7.28 -22.41 26.27
C TYR A 916 6.39 -21.26 26.76
N VAL A 917 5.46 -21.54 27.69
CA VAL A 917 4.62 -20.52 28.33
C VAL A 917 5.47 -19.54 29.15
N GLN A 918 6.42 -20.04 29.93
CA GLN A 918 7.35 -19.22 30.73
C GLN A 918 8.25 -18.33 29.84
N ASP A 919 8.77 -18.86 28.73
CA ASP A 919 9.65 -18.14 27.82
C ASP A 919 8.91 -16.95 27.14
N LYS A 920 7.60 -17.10 26.90
CA LYS A 920 6.74 -16.02 26.36
C LYS A 920 6.43 -14.93 27.38
N PHE A 921 6.42 -15.27 28.67
CA PHE A 921 6.11 -14.37 29.77
C PHE A 921 7.16 -14.50 30.87
N GLN A 922 8.36 -13.97 30.62
CA GLN A 922 9.51 -14.08 31.52
C GLN A 922 9.27 -13.50 32.91
N SER A 923 8.27 -12.61 33.06
CA SER A 923 7.87 -11.99 34.32
C SER A 923 7.00 -12.89 35.21
N ILE A 924 6.45 -13.99 34.70
CA ILE A 924 5.54 -14.86 35.44
C ILE A 924 6.30 -16.02 36.09
N ASP A 925 6.23 -16.13 37.42
CA ASP A 925 6.78 -17.27 38.15
C ASP A 925 5.76 -18.41 38.21
N ILE A 926 5.92 -19.41 37.34
CA ILE A 926 5.02 -20.56 37.28
C ILE A 926 5.22 -21.45 38.53
N PRO A 927 4.19 -21.66 39.37
CA PRO A 927 4.29 -22.51 40.54
C PRO A 927 4.81 -23.91 40.21
N LYS A 928 5.73 -24.44 41.02
CA LYS A 928 6.31 -25.79 40.85
C LYS A 928 5.27 -26.90 40.75
N GLN A 929 4.10 -26.71 41.36
CA GLN A 929 2.97 -27.65 41.30
C GLN A 929 2.42 -27.79 39.87
N LEU A 930 2.43 -26.70 39.08
CA LEU A 930 1.99 -26.71 37.69
C LEU A 930 2.99 -27.38 36.76
N PHE A 931 4.28 -27.50 37.13
CA PHE A 931 5.24 -28.31 36.36
C PHE A 931 5.05 -29.82 36.54
N ASN A 932 4.23 -30.25 37.51
CA ASN A 932 3.91 -31.66 37.72
C ASN A 932 2.41 -31.87 37.96
N PRO A 933 1.56 -31.68 36.94
CA PRO A 933 0.11 -31.73 37.06
C PRO A 933 -0.44 -33.14 37.32
N VAL A 934 0.40 -34.18 37.12
CA VAL A 934 0.06 -35.60 37.31
C VAL A 934 1.08 -36.26 38.26
N PRO A 935 0.97 -36.04 39.58
CA PRO A 935 2.00 -36.45 40.53
C PRO A 935 2.21 -37.98 40.60
N ASN A 936 1.15 -38.76 40.37
CA ASN A 936 1.17 -40.23 40.50
C ASN A 936 1.65 -40.95 39.24
N ILE A 937 2.07 -40.23 38.19
CA ILE A 937 2.52 -40.82 36.93
C ILE A 937 3.70 -41.77 37.12
N GLY A 938 4.59 -41.44 38.06
CA GLY A 938 5.76 -42.25 38.38
C GLY A 938 5.41 -43.60 38.97
N ASP A 939 4.37 -43.68 39.81
CA ASP A 939 4.00 -44.90 40.53
C ASP A 939 3.21 -45.85 39.64
N VAL A 940 2.30 -45.32 38.82
CA VAL A 940 1.58 -46.11 37.81
C VAL A 940 2.56 -46.61 36.73
N SER A 941 3.46 -45.74 36.24
CA SER A 941 4.47 -46.12 35.24
C SER A 941 5.40 -47.22 35.77
N GLN A 942 5.73 -47.25 37.05
CA GLN A 942 6.55 -48.33 37.62
C GLN A 942 5.78 -49.63 37.83
N SER A 943 4.46 -49.56 37.95
CA SER A 943 3.60 -50.72 38.19
C SER A 943 3.29 -51.50 36.91
N ILE A 944 3.20 -50.82 35.77
CA ILE A 944 2.84 -51.43 34.47
C ILE A 944 3.81 -52.57 34.05
N PRO A 945 5.15 -52.44 34.11
CA PRO A 945 6.06 -53.53 33.75
C PRO A 945 5.90 -54.76 34.63
N ASN A 946 5.66 -54.56 35.92
CA ASN A 946 5.40 -55.65 36.85
C ASN A 946 4.09 -56.36 36.49
N LEU A 947 3.01 -55.64 36.14
CA LEU A 947 1.78 -56.26 35.64
C LEU A 947 2.03 -57.10 34.36
N PHE A 948 2.86 -56.63 33.44
CA PHE A 948 3.29 -57.40 32.27
C PHE A 948 4.09 -58.66 32.63
N SER A 949 4.94 -58.58 33.66
CA SER A 949 5.65 -59.72 34.21
C SER A 949 4.69 -60.79 34.72
N TRP A 950 3.68 -60.38 35.50
CA TRP A 950 2.64 -61.26 36.02
C TRP A 950 1.78 -61.88 34.90
N LEU A 951 1.40 -61.08 33.90
CA LEU A 951 0.70 -61.56 32.71
C LEU A 951 1.52 -62.60 31.96
N THR A 952 2.82 -62.37 31.78
CA THR A 952 3.72 -63.32 31.11
C THR A 952 3.81 -64.62 31.90
N SER A 953 3.99 -64.55 33.23
CA SER A 953 4.00 -65.73 34.11
C SER A 953 2.70 -66.54 34.00
N TYR A 954 1.56 -65.84 34.02
CA TYR A 954 0.24 -66.45 33.86
C TYR A 954 0.07 -67.12 32.49
N MET A 955 0.39 -66.43 31.40
CA MET A 955 0.24 -66.94 30.03
C MET A 955 1.15 -68.13 29.76
N VAL A 956 2.42 -68.08 30.18
CA VAL A 956 3.36 -69.19 30.06
C VAL A 956 2.85 -70.40 30.85
N THR A 957 2.43 -70.19 32.10
CA THR A 957 1.88 -71.28 32.92
C THR A 957 0.67 -71.92 32.25
N GLN A 958 -0.30 -71.13 31.79
CA GLN A 958 -1.53 -71.63 31.14
C GLN A 958 -1.25 -72.35 29.82
N THR A 959 -0.27 -71.87 29.04
CA THR A 959 0.07 -72.45 27.73
C THR A 959 0.80 -73.77 27.88
N VAL A 960 1.76 -73.87 28.81
CA VAL A 960 2.68 -75.02 28.91
C VAL A 960 2.14 -76.13 29.80
N MET A 961 1.44 -75.77 30.87
CA MET A 961 0.90 -76.70 31.86
C MET A 961 0.11 -77.87 31.24
N PRO A 962 -0.83 -77.65 30.29
CA PRO A 962 -1.64 -78.74 29.72
C PRO A 962 -0.84 -79.75 28.89
N HIS A 963 0.31 -79.35 28.36
CA HIS A 963 1.17 -80.20 27.53
C HIS A 963 2.17 -81.01 28.37
N LEU A 964 2.64 -80.43 29.47
CA LEU A 964 3.56 -81.06 30.41
C LEU A 964 2.84 -82.05 31.35
N TRP A 965 1.66 -81.66 31.84
CA TRP A 965 0.89 -82.41 32.83
C TRP A 965 -0.42 -82.94 32.24
N VAL A 966 -0.52 -84.26 32.10
CA VAL A 966 -1.71 -84.92 31.55
C VAL A 966 -2.52 -85.54 32.68
N LYS A 967 -3.85 -85.45 32.60
CA LYS A 967 -4.75 -86.12 33.55
C LYS A 967 -4.46 -87.61 33.56
N ASN A 968 -4.20 -88.15 34.75
CA ASN A 968 -3.96 -89.59 34.91
C ASN A 968 -5.23 -90.38 34.57
N SER A 969 -5.10 -91.57 33.96
CA SER A 969 -6.27 -92.32 33.49
C SER A 969 -7.18 -92.71 34.66
N LYS A 970 -8.51 -92.64 34.46
CA LYS A 970 -9.51 -93.00 35.49
C LYS A 970 -9.24 -94.40 36.06
N MET A 971 -8.85 -95.35 35.20
CA MET A 971 -8.53 -96.73 35.58
C MET A 971 -7.29 -96.85 36.48
N LYS A 972 -6.25 -96.03 36.27
CA LYS A 972 -5.05 -96.02 37.10
C LYS A 972 -5.26 -95.33 38.45
N LYS A 973 -6.18 -94.35 38.51
CA LYS A 973 -6.65 -93.73 39.76
C LYS A 973 -7.46 -94.71 40.61
N MET A 974 -8.23 -95.62 40.01
CA MET A 974 -8.96 -96.66 40.74
C MET A 974 -8.05 -97.78 41.29
N LEU A 975 -7.03 -98.19 40.54
CA LEU A 975 -6.18 -99.33 40.91
C LEU A 975 -5.06 -98.99 41.92
N VAL A 976 -4.69 -97.72 42.08
CA VAL A 976 -3.61 -97.29 42.99
C VAL A 976 -4.17 -96.25 43.96
N LYS A 977 -4.36 -96.64 45.24
CA LYS A 977 -4.98 -95.85 46.33
C LYS A 977 -4.36 -94.46 46.61
N LYS A 978 -3.25 -94.09 45.94
CA LYS A 978 -2.55 -92.79 46.03
C LYS A 978 -2.00 -92.31 44.66
N ALA A 979 -2.63 -92.67 43.54
CA ALA A 979 -2.17 -92.17 42.25
C ALA A 979 -2.48 -90.67 42.08
N SER A 980 -1.45 -89.89 41.74
CA SER A 980 -1.58 -88.45 41.42
C SER A 980 -2.68 -88.17 40.39
N THR A 981 -3.37 -87.03 40.56
CA THR A 981 -4.44 -86.55 39.68
C THR A 981 -3.93 -86.23 38.27
N MET A 982 -2.70 -85.73 38.19
CA MET A 982 -1.94 -85.41 36.99
C MET A 982 -0.65 -86.23 36.94
N VAL A 983 -0.25 -86.67 35.76
CA VAL A 983 1.03 -87.34 35.53
C VAL A 983 1.78 -86.62 34.42
N LEU A 984 3.10 -86.52 34.59
CA LEU A 984 3.97 -85.99 33.55
C LEU A 984 3.82 -86.80 32.26
N ASN A 985 3.66 -86.10 31.14
CA ASN A 985 3.54 -86.71 29.83
C ASN A 985 4.81 -87.49 29.49
N LYS A 986 4.71 -88.82 29.33
CA LYS A 986 5.89 -89.66 29.03
C LYS A 986 6.58 -89.27 27.73
N ALA A 987 5.81 -88.83 26.73
CA ALA A 987 6.35 -88.43 25.43
C ALA A 987 7.25 -87.19 25.55
N PHE A 988 6.95 -86.27 26.47
CA PHE A 988 7.74 -85.06 26.70
C PHE A 988 9.21 -85.33 27.06
N PHE A 989 9.54 -86.50 27.61
CA PHE A 989 10.91 -86.83 28.05
C PHE A 989 11.83 -87.38 26.96
N GLN A 990 11.33 -87.58 25.75
CA GLN A 990 12.17 -87.89 24.60
C GLN A 990 12.42 -86.56 23.89
N SER A 991 13.66 -86.06 23.94
CA SER A 991 14.08 -84.77 23.37
C SER A 991 13.81 -84.65 21.86
N CYS A 992 13.57 -85.77 21.18
CA CYS A 992 13.13 -85.83 19.78
C CYS A 992 11.63 -86.14 19.61
N SER A 993 10.83 -86.07 20.67
CA SER A 993 9.39 -86.33 20.55
C SER A 993 8.69 -85.17 19.85
N PRO A 994 7.66 -85.47 19.02
CA PRO A 994 6.84 -84.42 18.41
C PRO A 994 6.18 -83.48 19.44
N ILE A 995 5.92 -83.96 20.66
CA ILE A 995 5.29 -83.15 21.71
C ILE A 995 6.29 -82.19 22.36
N TYR A 996 7.53 -82.63 22.61
CA TYR A 996 8.60 -81.77 23.11
C TYR A 996 8.88 -80.64 22.12
N ALA A 997 9.16 -80.99 20.86
CA ALA A 997 9.45 -80.01 19.81
C ALA A 997 8.28 -79.03 19.61
N LYS A 998 7.04 -79.53 19.48
CA LYS A 998 5.86 -78.67 19.33
C LYS A 998 5.64 -77.72 20.51
N THR A 999 5.89 -78.18 21.74
CA THR A 999 5.72 -77.35 22.94
C THR A 999 6.84 -76.31 23.03
N PHE A 1000 8.08 -76.71 22.72
CA PHE A 1000 9.22 -75.81 22.62
C PHE A 1000 8.95 -74.70 21.59
N ASP A 1001 8.61 -75.07 20.35
CA ASP A 1001 8.35 -74.14 19.26
C ASP A 1001 7.19 -73.20 19.57
N LEU A 1002 6.12 -73.69 20.22
CA LEU A 1002 4.98 -72.86 20.60
C LEU A 1002 5.36 -71.77 21.60
N ILE A 1003 6.12 -72.14 22.65
CA ILE A 1003 6.56 -71.19 23.68
C ILE A 1003 7.60 -70.24 23.10
N PHE A 1004 8.58 -70.78 22.38
CA PHE A 1004 9.63 -69.99 21.77
C PHE A 1004 9.05 -68.97 20.80
N ARG A 1005 8.11 -69.36 19.93
CA ARG A 1005 7.40 -68.43 19.04
C ARG A 1005 6.63 -67.37 19.81
N TYR A 1006 5.87 -67.76 20.85
CA TYR A 1006 5.19 -66.79 21.70
C TYR A 1006 6.15 -65.76 22.32
N ILE A 1007 7.33 -66.21 22.75
CA ILE A 1007 8.37 -65.36 23.31
C ILE A 1007 8.98 -64.46 22.24
N GLN A 1008 9.28 -65.00 21.06
CA GLN A 1008 9.81 -64.25 19.93
C GLN A 1008 8.84 -63.14 19.50
N ASP A 1009 7.56 -63.48 19.28
CA ASP A 1009 6.52 -62.53 18.88
C ASP A 1009 6.43 -61.37 19.88
N ARG A 1010 6.49 -61.66 21.19
CA ARG A 1010 6.43 -60.64 22.25
C ARG A 1010 7.70 -59.78 22.33
N ILE A 1011 8.87 -60.38 22.18
CA ILE A 1011 10.14 -59.64 22.17
C ILE A 1011 10.23 -58.75 20.93
N GLU A 1012 9.76 -59.23 19.78
CA GLU A 1012 9.71 -58.45 18.53
C GLU A 1012 8.73 -57.27 18.64
N GLU A 1013 7.55 -57.48 19.23
CA GLU A 1013 6.61 -56.40 19.54
C GLU A 1013 7.22 -55.34 20.48
N ILE A 1014 7.91 -55.77 21.55
CA ILE A 1014 8.63 -54.87 22.47
C ILE A 1014 9.72 -54.12 21.69
N ASN A 1015 10.52 -54.80 20.88
CA ASN A 1015 11.62 -54.21 20.12
C ASN A 1015 11.18 -53.21 19.06
N THR A 1016 10.02 -53.45 18.44
CA THR A 1016 9.48 -52.58 17.39
C THR A 1016 8.66 -51.42 17.97
N SER A 1017 8.10 -51.57 19.18
CA SER A 1017 7.05 -50.67 19.67
C SER A 1017 7.39 -49.90 20.94
N VAL A 1018 8.41 -50.28 21.73
CA VAL A 1018 8.77 -49.61 22.99
C VAL A 1018 9.92 -48.63 22.77
N CYS A 1019 9.88 -47.45 23.39
CA CYS A 1019 10.99 -46.48 23.31
C CYS A 1019 12.27 -46.97 24.03
N ALA A 1020 13.43 -46.45 23.61
CA ALA A 1020 14.72 -46.87 24.17
C ALA A 1020 14.76 -46.78 25.71
N THR A 1021 14.30 -45.65 26.26
CA THR A 1021 14.27 -45.35 27.71
C THR A 1021 13.54 -46.40 28.55
N TYR A 1022 12.59 -47.13 27.96
CA TYR A 1022 11.74 -48.07 28.68
C TYR A 1022 11.93 -49.54 28.26
N TYR A 1023 12.70 -49.76 27.18
CA TYR A 1023 12.94 -51.07 26.57
C TYR A 1023 13.53 -52.07 27.57
N MET A 1024 14.61 -51.70 28.27
CA MET A 1024 15.27 -52.62 29.22
C MET A 1024 14.39 -53.02 30.39
N THR A 1025 13.57 -52.08 30.89
CA THR A 1025 12.64 -52.34 31.98
C THR A 1025 11.61 -53.39 31.57
N LEU A 1026 11.05 -53.28 30.35
CA LEU A 1026 10.09 -54.26 29.84
C LEU A 1026 10.72 -55.61 29.50
N ILE A 1027 11.92 -55.65 28.90
CA ILE A 1027 12.64 -56.92 28.64
C ILE A 1027 12.95 -57.65 29.93
N LYS A 1028 13.45 -56.94 30.95
CA LYS A 1028 13.72 -57.52 32.28
C LYS A 1028 12.45 -58.05 32.93
N CYS A 1029 11.37 -57.28 32.95
CA CYS A 1029 10.10 -57.71 33.55
C CYS A 1029 9.47 -58.87 32.78
N PHE A 1030 9.56 -58.88 31.45
CA PHE A 1030 9.12 -60.00 30.62
C PHE A 1030 9.89 -61.28 30.97
N LEU A 1031 11.22 -61.21 31.09
CA LEU A 1031 12.06 -62.37 31.45
C LEU A 1031 11.83 -62.84 32.89
N PHE A 1032 11.62 -61.93 33.84
CA PHE A 1032 11.15 -62.28 35.19
C PHE A 1032 9.81 -63.01 35.18
N GLY A 1033 8.90 -62.57 34.32
CA GLY A 1033 7.59 -63.17 34.13
C GLY A 1033 7.71 -64.57 33.55
N LEU A 1034 8.55 -64.72 32.52
CA LEU A 1034 8.88 -66.00 31.93
C LEU A 1034 9.51 -66.95 32.96
N ASP A 1035 10.47 -66.49 33.77
CA ASP A 1035 11.12 -67.26 34.83
C ASP A 1035 10.14 -67.76 35.87
N SER A 1036 9.32 -66.86 36.40
CA SER A 1036 8.22 -67.17 37.31
C SER A 1036 7.22 -68.17 36.69
N GLY A 1037 6.81 -67.95 35.44
CA GLY A 1037 5.86 -68.82 34.73
C GLY A 1037 6.39 -70.23 34.50
N MET A 1038 7.65 -70.35 34.07
CA MET A 1038 8.32 -71.64 33.90
C MET A 1038 8.47 -72.35 35.25
N MET A 1039 8.84 -71.63 36.31
CA MET A 1039 8.96 -72.22 37.65
C MET A 1039 7.63 -72.65 38.26
N ASN A 1040 6.55 -71.93 37.95
CA ASN A 1040 5.20 -72.30 38.36
C ASN A 1040 4.76 -73.67 37.81
N LEU A 1041 5.35 -74.13 36.69
CA LEU A 1041 5.13 -75.49 36.17
C LEU A 1041 5.59 -76.59 37.12
N LEU A 1042 6.47 -76.28 38.09
CA LEU A 1042 7.04 -77.23 39.04
C LEU A 1042 6.23 -77.36 40.34
N ILE A 1043 5.33 -76.42 40.66
CA ILE A 1043 4.60 -76.41 41.95
C ILE A 1043 3.13 -76.81 41.82
N ILE A 1044 2.47 -76.42 40.74
CA ILE A 1044 1.02 -76.14 40.77
C ILE A 1044 0.10 -77.36 41.04
N HIS A 1045 0.55 -78.62 40.94
CA HIS A 1045 -0.37 -79.77 40.99
C HIS A 1045 0.11 -81.06 41.67
N THR A 1046 1.08 -81.03 42.59
CA THR A 1046 1.56 -82.29 43.17
C THR A 1046 1.53 -82.34 44.69
N ASP A 1047 0.58 -83.10 45.24
CA ASP A 1047 0.62 -83.57 46.63
C ASP A 1047 1.90 -84.39 46.92
N ASP A 1048 2.53 -84.93 45.88
CA ASP A 1048 3.78 -85.69 45.90
C ASP A 1048 4.91 -84.98 45.14
N PRO A 1049 6.15 -84.91 45.66
CA PRO A 1049 7.22 -84.20 44.96
C PRO A 1049 7.61 -84.81 43.61
N ILE A 1050 8.03 -83.96 42.66
CA ILE A 1050 8.52 -84.37 41.34
C ILE A 1050 9.80 -85.17 41.53
N LYS A 1051 9.81 -86.47 41.18
CA LYS A 1051 11.02 -87.29 41.29
C LYS A 1051 12.18 -86.73 40.48
N HIS A 1052 13.40 -86.79 41.04
CA HIS A 1052 14.61 -86.21 40.45
C HIS A 1052 14.84 -86.58 38.97
N LYS A 1053 14.64 -87.86 38.62
CA LYS A 1053 14.75 -88.37 37.24
C LYS A 1053 13.80 -87.73 36.22
N ARG A 1054 12.74 -87.05 36.68
CA ARG A 1054 11.78 -86.31 35.85
C ARG A 1054 11.98 -84.80 35.95
N LEU A 1055 12.55 -84.32 37.04
CA LEU A 1055 12.91 -82.91 37.21
C LEU A 1055 14.05 -82.52 36.24
N ILE A 1056 15.07 -83.37 36.09
CA ILE A 1056 16.22 -83.10 35.20
C ILE A 1056 15.78 -82.78 33.76
N PRO A 1057 14.96 -83.60 33.08
CA PRO A 1057 14.54 -83.25 31.72
C PRO A 1057 13.71 -81.96 31.60
N ILE A 1058 12.91 -81.62 32.63
CA ILE A 1058 12.15 -80.35 32.65
C ILE A 1058 13.10 -79.16 32.78
N MET A 1059 14.14 -79.28 33.62
CA MET A 1059 15.15 -78.25 33.72
C MET A 1059 16.00 -78.16 32.45
N ASN A 1060 16.30 -79.27 31.79
CA ASN A 1060 17.00 -79.23 30.50
C ASN A 1060 16.15 -78.51 29.44
N PHE A 1061 14.84 -78.79 29.38
CA PHE A 1061 13.90 -78.06 28.51
C PHE A 1061 13.92 -76.55 28.77
N MET A 1062 13.82 -76.14 30.04
CA MET A 1062 13.90 -74.73 30.40
C MET A 1062 15.24 -74.11 30.00
N ARG A 1063 16.35 -74.82 30.24
CA ARG A 1063 17.71 -74.36 29.90
C ARG A 1063 17.87 -74.16 28.40
N ASP A 1064 17.43 -75.13 27.61
CA ASP A 1064 17.49 -75.08 26.15
C ASP A 1064 16.65 -73.90 25.64
N LEU A 1065 15.45 -73.71 26.20
CA LEU A 1065 14.58 -72.59 25.84
C LEU A 1065 15.23 -71.24 26.18
N TYR A 1066 15.79 -71.07 27.37
CA TYR A 1066 16.47 -69.81 27.73
C TYR A 1066 17.69 -69.55 26.88
N ASN A 1067 18.46 -70.57 26.52
CA ASN A 1067 19.61 -70.40 25.64
C ASN A 1067 19.16 -69.85 24.28
N GLU A 1068 18.12 -70.42 23.68
CA GLU A 1068 17.56 -69.93 22.41
C GLU A 1068 16.97 -68.52 22.55
N VAL A 1069 16.22 -68.24 23.62
CA VAL A 1069 15.65 -66.91 23.88
C VAL A 1069 16.75 -65.87 24.09
N PHE A 1070 17.82 -66.19 24.82
CA PHE A 1070 18.93 -65.28 25.03
C PHE A 1070 19.71 -65.02 23.75
N GLN A 1071 19.98 -66.06 22.96
CA GLN A 1071 20.61 -65.88 21.66
C GLN A 1071 19.72 -65.03 20.74
N TYR A 1072 18.41 -65.25 20.74
CA TYR A 1072 17.49 -64.43 19.96
C TYR A 1072 17.52 -62.95 20.38
N ILE A 1073 17.46 -62.64 21.68
CA ILE A 1073 17.56 -61.26 22.18
C ILE A 1073 18.90 -60.62 21.82
N LEU A 1074 20.01 -61.36 21.96
CA LEU A 1074 21.35 -60.87 21.60
C LEU A 1074 21.52 -60.60 20.09
N ASN A 1075 20.76 -61.29 19.25
CA ASN A 1075 20.83 -61.16 17.80
C ASN A 1075 19.86 -60.11 17.23
N ILE A 1076 18.87 -59.66 18.02
CA ILE A 1076 17.98 -58.58 17.60
C ILE A 1076 18.73 -57.24 17.65
N ASP A 1077 18.49 -56.39 16.65
CA ASP A 1077 18.92 -55.00 16.67
C ASP A 1077 18.10 -54.24 17.73
N SER A 1078 18.62 -54.22 18.96
CA SER A 1078 18.00 -53.62 20.13
C SER A 1078 18.47 -52.16 20.34
N PRO A 1079 17.60 -51.27 20.84
CA PRO A 1079 17.97 -49.88 21.09
C PRO A 1079 19.04 -49.72 22.19
N GLU A 1080 19.22 -50.72 23.04
CA GLU A 1080 20.27 -50.77 24.06
C GLU A 1080 21.10 -52.06 23.95
N LYS A 1081 22.39 -51.99 24.28
CA LYS A 1081 23.29 -53.16 24.25
C LYS A 1081 23.01 -54.05 25.46
N ILE A 1082 22.53 -55.26 25.21
CA ILE A 1082 22.33 -56.28 26.24
C ILE A 1082 23.46 -57.30 26.15
N ASP A 1083 24.04 -57.69 27.29
CA ASP A 1083 24.97 -58.80 27.36
C ASP A 1083 24.32 -60.07 27.97
N LEU A 1084 24.98 -61.20 27.76
CA LEU A 1084 24.48 -62.50 28.19
C LEU A 1084 24.38 -62.63 29.72
N ASP A 1085 25.26 -61.98 30.47
CA ASP A 1085 25.28 -62.11 31.93
C ASP A 1085 24.15 -61.28 32.58
N MET A 1086 23.82 -60.15 31.97
CA MET A 1086 22.64 -59.36 32.28
C MET A 1086 21.36 -60.16 32.06
N LEU A 1087 21.22 -60.84 30.91
CA LEU A 1087 20.06 -61.71 30.63
C LEU A 1087 19.92 -62.86 31.65
N LYS A 1088 21.03 -63.51 32.02
CA LYS A 1088 21.03 -64.56 33.06
C LYS A 1088 20.59 -64.03 34.42
N SER A 1089 20.87 -62.76 34.72
CA SER A 1089 20.42 -62.12 35.96
C SER A 1089 18.91 -61.89 35.99
N TYR A 1090 18.26 -61.85 34.82
CA TYR A 1090 16.81 -61.67 34.68
C TYR A 1090 16.01 -62.98 34.77
N VAL A 1091 16.67 -64.10 35.03
CA VAL A 1091 16.03 -65.41 35.30
C VAL A 1091 16.56 -66.02 36.60
N PRO A 1092 16.49 -65.29 37.73
CA PRO A 1092 17.19 -65.64 38.95
C PRO A 1092 16.80 -67.02 39.50
N TYR A 1093 15.52 -67.41 39.37
CA TYR A 1093 15.04 -68.69 39.86
C TYR A 1093 15.58 -69.83 39.00
N SER A 1094 15.48 -69.73 37.67
CA SER A 1094 16.01 -70.75 36.75
C SER A 1094 17.52 -70.87 36.87
N SER A 1095 18.24 -69.76 36.96
CA SER A 1095 19.68 -69.73 37.19
C SER A 1095 20.07 -70.45 38.47
N PHE A 1096 19.35 -70.20 39.58
CA PHE A 1096 19.55 -70.91 40.85
C PHE A 1096 19.32 -72.42 40.70
N MET A 1097 18.21 -72.83 40.07
CA MET A 1097 17.89 -74.24 39.86
C MET A 1097 18.92 -74.94 38.96
N PHE A 1098 19.39 -74.30 37.88
CA PHE A 1098 20.40 -74.87 36.97
C PHE A 1098 21.73 -75.12 37.66
N LYS A 1099 22.15 -74.21 38.55
CA LYS A 1099 23.39 -74.35 39.33
C LYS A 1099 23.31 -75.46 40.37
N ASN A 1100 22.14 -75.64 40.98
CA ASN A 1100 22.00 -76.49 42.18
C ASN A 1100 21.33 -77.85 41.94
N ILE A 1101 20.74 -78.12 40.77
CA ILE A 1101 20.01 -79.37 40.53
C ILE A 1101 20.89 -80.63 40.66
N HIS A 1102 22.19 -80.54 40.37
CA HIS A 1102 23.12 -81.67 40.50
C HIS A 1102 23.85 -81.73 41.85
N VAL A 1103 23.62 -80.74 42.73
CA VAL A 1103 24.22 -80.71 44.07
C VAL A 1103 23.56 -81.77 44.94
N ASN A 1104 24.36 -82.45 45.77
CA ASN A 1104 23.82 -83.42 46.72
C ASN A 1104 22.80 -82.72 47.64
N PRO A 1105 21.57 -83.24 47.79
CA PRO A 1105 20.52 -82.58 48.58
C PRO A 1105 20.93 -82.37 50.04
N VAL A 1106 21.81 -83.21 50.60
CA VAL A 1106 22.31 -83.04 51.98
C VAL A 1106 23.24 -81.83 52.09
N ASP A 1107 24.03 -81.55 51.06
CA ASP A 1107 24.94 -80.40 51.05
C ASP A 1107 24.19 -79.10 50.77
N LEU A 1108 23.12 -79.15 49.95
CA LEU A 1108 22.22 -78.02 49.75
C LEU A 1108 21.45 -77.64 51.03
N ILE A 1109 21.07 -78.62 51.84
CA ILE A 1109 20.46 -78.41 53.18
C ILE A 1109 21.48 -77.88 54.21
N LYS A 1110 22.78 -78.22 54.07
CA LYS A 1110 23.83 -77.80 55.01
C LYS A 1110 24.39 -76.41 54.72
N ASN A 1111 24.54 -76.08 53.44
CA ASN A 1111 25.04 -74.79 52.97
C ASN A 1111 23.94 -73.71 52.93
N ASP A 1112 22.83 -73.95 53.63
CA ASP A 1112 21.61 -73.18 53.58
C ASP A 1112 21.84 -71.77 54.13
N PRO A 1113 21.83 -70.71 53.29
CA PRO A 1113 21.73 -69.36 53.80
C PRO A 1113 20.38 -69.23 54.51
N LYS A 1114 20.34 -68.52 55.63
CA LYS A 1114 19.08 -68.24 56.35
C LYS A 1114 17.98 -67.86 55.34
N PHE A 1115 16.82 -68.53 55.45
CA PHE A 1115 15.61 -68.43 54.60
C PHE A 1115 15.02 -67.00 54.52
N ASP A 1116 15.78 -66.00 54.07
CA ASP A 1116 15.28 -64.62 53.93
C ASP A 1116 14.56 -64.43 52.59
N ASP A 1117 14.88 -65.24 51.57
CA ASP A 1117 14.16 -65.27 50.28
C ASP A 1117 13.29 -66.54 50.16
N ILE A 1118 11.97 -66.35 50.25
CA ILE A 1118 10.96 -67.41 50.17
C ILE A 1118 10.99 -68.17 48.82
N MET A 1119 11.53 -67.57 47.77
CA MET A 1119 11.55 -68.09 46.40
C MET A 1119 12.77 -68.98 46.12
N VAL A 1120 13.93 -68.59 46.64
CA VAL A 1120 15.13 -69.45 46.68
C VAL A 1120 14.85 -70.67 47.55
N SER A 1121 14.19 -70.45 48.68
CA SER A 1121 13.73 -71.46 49.62
C SER A 1121 12.79 -72.49 48.98
N LEU A 1122 11.86 -72.02 48.15
CA LEU A 1122 10.94 -72.86 47.37
C LEU A 1122 11.69 -73.68 46.32
N SER A 1123 12.69 -73.08 45.67
CA SER A 1123 13.55 -73.75 44.69
C SER A 1123 14.38 -74.87 45.34
N THR A 1124 14.99 -74.60 46.50
CA THR A 1124 15.69 -75.59 47.32
C THR A 1124 14.74 -76.72 47.74
N TYR A 1125 13.52 -76.38 48.17
CA TYR A 1125 12.50 -77.37 48.53
C TYR A 1125 12.15 -78.28 47.34
N ILE A 1126 12.00 -77.75 46.13
CA ILE A 1126 11.73 -78.56 44.92
C ILE A 1126 12.90 -79.51 44.62
N ILE A 1127 14.16 -79.04 44.66
CA ILE A 1127 15.35 -79.88 44.41
C ILE A 1127 15.46 -80.99 45.46
N VAL A 1128 15.38 -80.63 46.74
CA VAL A 1128 15.54 -81.56 47.85
C VAL A 1128 14.40 -82.58 47.88
N SER A 1129 13.16 -82.12 47.70
CA SER A 1129 11.99 -83.00 47.66
C SER A 1129 12.01 -83.97 46.48
N SER A 1130 12.73 -83.67 45.40
CA SER A 1130 12.89 -84.59 44.27
C SER A 1130 13.70 -85.85 44.58
N HIS A 1131 14.50 -85.83 45.67
CA HIS A 1131 15.41 -86.90 46.10
C HIS A 1131 14.83 -87.78 47.24
N THR A 1132 13.56 -88.19 47.10
CA THR A 1132 12.79 -88.86 48.16
C THR A 1132 13.34 -90.20 48.65
N ASP A 1133 14.40 -90.76 48.07
CA ASP A 1133 14.93 -92.07 48.47
C ASP A 1133 15.90 -91.97 49.67
N ASN A 1134 16.29 -90.75 50.08
CA ASN A 1134 17.15 -90.50 51.23
C ASN A 1134 16.33 -90.21 52.51
N LYS A 1135 16.54 -91.00 53.58
CA LYS A 1135 15.79 -90.88 54.85
C LYS A 1135 15.94 -89.49 55.51
N LYS A 1136 17.14 -88.90 55.50
CA LYS A 1136 17.40 -87.57 56.09
C LYS A 1136 16.71 -86.44 55.32
N VAL A 1137 16.48 -86.64 54.02
CA VAL A 1137 15.77 -85.70 53.15
C VAL A 1137 14.25 -85.76 53.40
N LYS A 1138 13.69 -86.96 53.64
CA LYS A 1138 12.25 -87.12 53.90
C LYS A 1138 11.75 -86.31 55.09
N ASP A 1139 12.49 -86.31 56.20
CA ASP A 1139 12.09 -85.61 57.43
C ASP A 1139 12.12 -84.08 57.24
N TRP A 1140 13.14 -83.57 56.54
CA TRP A 1140 13.25 -82.15 56.19
C TRP A 1140 12.12 -81.70 55.25
N VAL A 1141 11.81 -82.51 54.23
CA VAL A 1141 10.72 -82.23 53.27
C VAL A 1141 9.39 -82.24 54.00
N HIS A 1142 9.13 -83.20 54.90
CA HIS A 1142 7.88 -83.27 55.65
C HIS A 1142 7.68 -82.04 56.55
N THR A 1143 8.74 -81.59 57.22
CA THR A 1143 8.72 -80.43 58.12
C THR A 1143 8.45 -79.12 57.37
N ASN A 1144 8.98 -78.98 56.16
CA ASN A 1144 8.86 -77.74 55.38
C ASN A 1144 7.70 -77.73 54.38
N LYS A 1145 7.05 -78.88 54.12
CA LYS A 1145 5.96 -79.01 53.14
C LYS A 1145 4.83 -78.00 53.37
N THR A 1146 4.39 -77.81 54.61
CA THR A 1146 3.29 -76.89 54.96
C THR A 1146 3.61 -75.41 54.70
N ARG A 1147 4.89 -75.02 54.64
CA ARG A 1147 5.30 -73.65 54.32
C ARG A 1147 5.09 -73.28 52.84
N PHE A 1148 5.10 -74.28 51.96
CA PHE A 1148 5.14 -74.09 50.51
C PHE A 1148 3.89 -74.59 49.77
N ILE A 1149 2.99 -75.34 50.44
CA ILE A 1149 1.71 -75.76 49.86
C ILE A 1149 0.92 -74.53 49.41
N GLY A 1150 0.45 -74.53 48.16
CA GLY A 1150 -0.39 -73.48 47.58
C GLY A 1150 0.36 -72.19 47.22
N ARG A 1151 1.66 -72.09 47.50
CA ARG A 1151 2.48 -70.96 47.04
C ARG A 1151 2.78 -71.08 45.55
N ARG A 1152 2.88 -69.94 44.88
CA ARG A 1152 3.32 -69.84 43.48
C ARG A 1152 4.61 -69.03 43.43
N TYR A 1153 5.39 -69.25 42.37
CA TYR A 1153 6.39 -68.27 42.00
C TYR A 1153 5.67 -66.99 41.55
N ILE A 1154 5.95 -65.90 42.25
CA ILE A 1154 5.58 -64.55 41.88
C ILE A 1154 6.82 -63.93 41.20
N PRO A 1155 6.67 -63.21 40.08
CA PRO A 1155 7.80 -62.50 39.50
C PRO A 1155 8.41 -61.52 40.52
N PRO A 1156 9.74 -61.36 40.58
CA PRO A 1156 10.36 -60.35 41.43
C PRO A 1156 9.76 -58.98 41.15
N GLU A 1157 9.42 -58.22 42.20
CA GLU A 1157 9.08 -56.82 42.03
C GLU A 1157 10.29 -56.08 41.47
N PHE A 1158 10.08 -55.34 40.38
CA PHE A 1158 11.05 -54.37 39.93
C PHE A 1158 11.12 -53.23 40.95
N LYS A 1159 12.08 -53.31 41.87
CA LYS A 1159 12.48 -52.18 42.71
C LYS A 1159 13.51 -51.36 41.94
N LYS A 1160 13.24 -50.07 41.79
CA LYS A 1160 14.13 -49.10 41.14
C LYS A 1160 15.53 -49.12 41.74
#